data_AF-A0A0L8FGC8-F1
#
_entry.id   AF-A0A0L8FGC8-F1
#
_cell.length_a   1.000
_cell.length_b   1.000
_cell.length_c   1.000
_cell.angle_alpha   90.00
_cell.angle_beta   90.00
_cell.angle_gamma   90.00
#
_symmetry.space_group_name_H-M   'P 1'
#
loop_
_entity.id
_entity.type
_entity.pdbx_description
1 polymer ?
#
loop_
_entity_poly.entity_id
_entity_poly.type
_entity_poly.pdbx_seq_one_letter_code
_entity_poly.pdbx_strand_id
1 'polypeptide(L)'
;MLTEFFNGNISNCNNTSSVAVSSIAYNFAFNSVIWIVCLIIFSFIPKLIKNYRQNEASCISPSSNTLTDLSSVNELHLSGESTTAETSFPEHLRQTDQFTSWLRVFWRLTDKDIAQKCGPDAIAYLRFQRYLIGYLFFILFLTVVIILPVNYTGGQFASNDLSSTTTINVHSNLLWLHVTISLLYLLATIFLLLRLSQHLWTSNKSNTLLISNIPRVENSKNLIELHLNRAYPNITVEKIVNVYDTRKILELDQKLQKIRHFKEHYQNVLNVETYQESDIKENVDCTSFRNNHINNLEETEEAILSERAMESEKLKEKSLGIVFVKLASVEEAKYIYSSFYLFCKCKRPVIPSEFSDVLRVKKWRIRYAPPKEDIIWQNMPTSHFSKFIRKVIVVVILFFVCIVVTSPTLVTSFFEKINKTKSSLLDIIQSFLLKFMVNLLPMIVTAAVAFLRSWTKSSKQKKTIIALFITLLFAVLILPSLGLTAYDFLSKSVNIQSKMHCMFTMVNNVLFVNYVIVSAFTGTGLELLRISELLKLLWRYLTIRSIAKRSTLREYDTIEFDFGEQYAWILCLFSVVITYSILFPIISIFGCLYIILKYCVDRYNLYFIYRKSYVHKTVHLSATNLMALTSTLPQFCILEFTLLVTSDNHLPPHVFYYSLAVLVLSLTVSISIIAWFYFKQQQVIMFVNRLTNGCCCVSEPKLSSTQCNYGSISNS
;
A
#
# COMPACT_ATOMS: atom_id res chain seq x y z
N MET A 1 -32.27 -48.59 6.01
CA MET A 1 -30.89 -48.75 6.52
C MET A 1 -29.86 -47.83 5.86
N LEU A 2 -29.56 -47.89 4.56
CA LEU A 2 -28.61 -46.92 3.93
C LEU A 2 -29.19 -45.49 3.82
N THR A 3 -30.50 -45.35 3.61
CA THR A 3 -31.22 -44.06 3.64
C THR A 3 -31.33 -43.45 5.05
N GLU A 4 -31.37 -44.27 6.10
CA GLU A 4 -31.36 -43.80 7.50
C GLU A 4 -29.95 -43.41 7.98
N PHE A 5 -28.90 -44.03 7.43
CA PHE A 5 -27.51 -43.68 7.73
C PHE A 5 -27.11 -42.31 7.15
N PHE A 6 -27.71 -41.90 6.02
CA PHE A 6 -27.53 -40.55 5.45
C PHE A 6 -28.34 -39.48 6.20
N ASN A 7 -29.56 -39.80 6.65
CA ASN A 7 -30.33 -38.90 7.53
C ASN A 7 -29.62 -38.64 8.87
N GLY A 8 -28.83 -39.59 9.38
CA GLY A 8 -28.03 -39.44 10.60
C GLY A 8 -26.81 -38.51 10.49
N ASN A 9 -26.24 -38.32 9.30
CA ASN A 9 -25.09 -37.43 9.08
C ASN A 9 -25.51 -36.04 8.58
N ILE A 10 -26.63 -35.93 7.85
CA ILE A 10 -27.23 -34.65 7.45
C ILE A 10 -27.91 -33.96 8.66
N SER A 11 -28.46 -34.73 9.62
CA SER A 11 -29.08 -34.18 10.84
C SER A 11 -28.10 -33.42 11.74
N ASN A 12 -26.80 -33.74 11.74
CA ASN A 12 -25.77 -32.97 12.43
C ASN A 12 -25.43 -31.64 11.73
N CYS A 13 -25.79 -31.46 10.46
CA CYS A 13 -25.69 -30.18 9.76
C CYS A 13 -26.97 -29.33 9.92
N ASN A 14 -28.13 -29.94 10.14
CA ASN A 14 -29.42 -29.23 10.28
C ASN A 14 -29.55 -28.40 11.56
N ASN A 15 -28.91 -28.79 12.67
CA ASN A 15 -28.90 -27.97 13.91
C ASN A 15 -28.01 -26.71 13.83
N THR A 16 -27.46 -26.40 12.65
CA THR A 16 -26.43 -25.35 12.47
C THR A 16 -26.92 -24.14 11.67
N SER A 17 -28.06 -24.25 10.99
CA SER A 17 -28.62 -23.22 10.10
C SER A 17 -29.26 -22.05 10.87
N SER A 18 -30.08 -22.33 11.89
CA SER A 18 -30.74 -21.30 12.70
C SER A 18 -29.75 -20.45 13.50
N VAL A 19 -28.73 -21.11 14.07
CA VAL A 19 -27.64 -20.43 14.80
C VAL A 19 -26.85 -19.51 13.86
N ALA A 20 -26.58 -19.94 12.62
CA ALA A 20 -25.85 -19.14 11.64
C ALA A 20 -26.60 -17.85 11.21
N VAL A 21 -27.90 -17.92 10.93
CA VAL A 21 -28.72 -16.72 10.61
C VAL A 21 -28.72 -15.76 11.79
N SER A 22 -28.95 -16.28 13.00
CA SER A 22 -28.95 -15.46 14.22
C SER A 22 -27.58 -14.81 14.46
N SER A 23 -26.48 -15.54 14.23
CA SER A 23 -25.10 -15.06 14.35
C SER A 23 -24.85 -13.85 13.43
N ILE A 24 -25.19 -13.97 12.14
CA ILE A 24 -25.04 -12.87 11.17
C ILE A 24 -25.88 -11.65 11.58
N ALA A 25 -27.14 -11.86 11.96
CA ALA A 25 -28.04 -10.77 12.34
C ALA A 25 -27.58 -10.03 13.61
N TYR A 26 -27.22 -10.77 14.67
CA TYR A 26 -26.68 -10.18 15.91
C TYR A 26 -25.36 -9.45 15.65
N ASN A 27 -24.46 -10.04 14.87
CA ASN A 27 -23.18 -9.43 14.53
C ASN A 27 -23.38 -8.12 13.76
N PHE A 28 -24.30 -8.10 12.79
CA PHE A 28 -24.66 -6.89 12.04
C PHE A 28 -25.23 -5.79 12.95
N ALA A 29 -26.20 -6.14 13.80
CA ALA A 29 -26.81 -5.18 14.72
C ALA A 29 -25.78 -4.58 15.69
N PHE A 30 -24.96 -5.44 16.32
CA PHE A 30 -23.92 -5.02 17.26
C PHE A 30 -22.88 -4.10 16.61
N ASN A 31 -22.37 -4.48 15.43
CA ASN A 31 -21.40 -3.66 14.71
C ASN A 31 -21.99 -2.35 14.17
N SER A 32 -23.27 -2.34 13.81
CA SER A 32 -23.97 -1.10 13.42
C SER A 32 -24.02 -0.11 14.59
N VAL A 33 -24.29 -0.59 15.80
CA VAL A 33 -24.23 0.24 17.03
C VAL A 33 -22.83 0.77 17.26
N ILE A 34 -21.79 -0.08 17.17
CA ILE A 34 -20.40 0.36 17.30
C ILE A 34 -20.08 1.48 16.30
N TRP A 35 -20.50 1.33 15.04
CA TRP A 35 -20.23 2.33 14.02
C TRP A 35 -20.92 3.67 14.31
N ILE A 36 -22.17 3.65 14.78
CA ILE A 36 -22.88 4.86 15.24
C ILE A 36 -22.14 5.52 16.40
N VAL A 37 -21.68 4.73 17.38
CA VAL A 37 -20.88 5.24 18.51
C VAL A 37 -19.59 5.89 18.00
N CYS A 38 -18.89 5.27 17.03
CA CYS A 38 -17.71 5.86 16.43
C CYS A 38 -18.02 7.21 15.76
N LEU A 39 -19.14 7.34 15.05
CA LEU A 39 -19.55 8.61 14.44
C LEU A 39 -19.87 9.70 15.48
N ILE A 40 -20.50 9.31 16.60
CA ILE A 40 -20.79 10.22 17.70
C ILE A 40 -19.47 10.72 18.29
N ILE A 41 -18.56 9.82 18.65
CA ILE A 41 -17.23 10.18 19.19
C ILE A 41 -16.49 11.09 18.22
N PHE A 42 -16.47 10.73 16.93
CA PHE A 42 -15.81 11.52 15.90
C PHE A 42 -16.36 12.96 15.82
N SER A 43 -17.67 13.14 15.98
CA SER A 43 -18.32 14.45 15.95
C SER A 43 -18.00 15.31 17.19
N PHE A 44 -17.61 14.69 18.31
CA PHE A 44 -17.22 15.40 19.55
C PHE A 44 -15.72 15.75 19.61
N ILE A 45 -14.84 14.97 18.98
CA ILE A 45 -13.38 15.19 19.03
C ILE A 45 -12.96 16.63 18.67
N PRO A 46 -13.44 17.24 17.56
CA PRO A 46 -13.07 18.61 17.21
C PRO A 46 -13.44 19.64 18.29
N LYS A 47 -14.58 19.46 18.97
CA LYS A 47 -15.03 20.33 20.07
C LYS A 47 -14.12 20.19 21.29
N LEU A 48 -13.74 18.96 21.63
CA LEU A 48 -12.80 18.70 22.73
C LEU A 48 -11.42 19.31 22.45
N ILE A 49 -10.92 19.22 21.21
CA ILE A 49 -9.63 19.82 20.83
C ILE A 49 -9.71 21.35 20.89
N LYS A 50 -10.81 21.96 20.41
CA LYS A 50 -11.03 23.42 20.47
C LYS A 50 -11.06 23.89 21.92
N ASN A 51 -11.82 23.22 22.79
CA ASN A 51 -11.90 23.55 24.21
C ASN A 51 -10.56 23.34 24.92
N TYR A 52 -9.82 22.27 24.63
CA TYR A 52 -8.49 22.05 25.19
C TYR A 52 -7.51 23.16 24.79
N ARG A 53 -7.48 23.57 23.51
CA ARG A 53 -6.63 24.69 23.06
C ARG A 53 -7.03 26.02 23.68
N GLN A 54 -8.32 26.28 23.84
CA GLN A 54 -8.80 27.50 24.50
C GLN A 54 -8.41 27.53 25.98
N ASN A 55 -8.50 26.39 26.68
CA ASN A 55 -8.07 26.27 28.07
C ASN A 55 -6.54 26.41 28.18
N GLU A 56 -5.77 25.80 27.28
CA GLU A 56 -4.30 25.96 27.22
C GLU A 56 -3.91 27.43 26.97
N ALA A 57 -4.58 28.13 26.05
CA ALA A 57 -4.36 29.56 25.80
C ALA A 57 -4.74 30.45 27.00
N SER A 58 -5.80 30.10 27.73
CA SER A 58 -6.20 30.82 28.95
C SER A 58 -5.22 30.64 30.12
N CYS A 59 -4.52 29.50 30.18
CA CYS A 59 -3.49 29.25 31.19
C CYS A 59 -2.16 29.97 30.88
N ILE A 60 -1.90 30.29 29.60
CA ILE A 60 -0.65 30.94 29.16
C ILE A 60 -0.75 32.48 29.27
N SER A 61 -1.94 33.05 29.42
CA SER A 61 -2.12 34.50 29.63
C SER A 61 -3.27 34.83 30.60
N PRO A 62 -2.98 35.17 31.87
CA PRO A 62 -4.00 35.66 32.79
C PRO A 62 -4.36 37.14 32.58
N SER A 63 -3.68 37.87 31.68
CA SER A 63 -3.79 39.33 31.60
C SER A 63 -3.54 39.89 30.20
N SER A 64 -4.58 39.90 29.37
CA SER A 64 -4.86 41.03 28.46
C SER A 64 -6.19 40.82 27.74
N ASN A 65 -7.08 41.80 27.89
CA ASN A 65 -8.39 41.86 27.24
C ASN A 65 -8.30 42.21 25.74
N THR A 66 -7.50 41.46 24.98
CA THR A 66 -7.40 41.57 23.52
C THR A 66 -7.42 40.17 22.92
N LEU A 67 -8.56 39.50 23.10
CA LEU A 67 -8.78 38.10 22.72
C LEU A 67 -9.16 37.91 21.24
N THR A 68 -9.10 38.96 20.40
CA THR A 68 -9.52 38.88 19.00
C THR A 68 -8.37 38.71 18.02
N ASP A 69 -7.16 39.20 18.32
CA ASP A 69 -6.10 39.27 17.30
C ASP A 69 -5.11 38.09 17.35
N LEU A 70 -4.89 37.45 18.50
CA LEU A 70 -3.97 36.30 18.60
C LEU A 70 -4.51 34.99 17.99
N SER A 71 -5.82 34.90 17.76
CA SER A 71 -6.41 33.75 17.05
C SER A 71 -6.12 33.76 15.55
N SER A 72 -5.81 34.93 14.98
CA SER A 72 -5.46 35.11 13.56
C SER A 72 -3.97 34.94 13.28
N VAL A 73 -3.10 35.19 14.27
CA VAL A 73 -1.64 35.15 14.10
C VAL A 73 -1.07 33.72 14.22
N ASN A 74 -1.70 32.84 15.01
CA ASN A 74 -1.19 31.47 15.20
C ASN A 74 -1.67 30.43 14.17
N GLU A 75 -2.60 30.76 13.27
CA GLU A 75 -2.85 29.94 12.07
C GLU A 75 -1.80 30.18 10.95
N LEU A 76 -0.95 31.21 11.09
CA LEU A 76 0.05 31.61 10.09
C LEU A 76 1.49 31.08 10.33
N HIS A 77 1.73 30.34 11.41
CA HIS A 77 3.08 29.84 11.75
C HIS A 77 3.28 28.32 11.62
N LEU A 78 2.34 27.57 11.03
CA LEU A 78 2.55 26.16 10.63
C LEU A 78 3.10 26.01 9.20
N SER A 79 3.49 27.11 8.56
CA SER A 79 4.08 27.17 7.22
C SER A 79 5.54 27.66 7.28
N GLY A 80 6.42 26.79 7.76
CA GLY A 80 7.87 26.95 7.57
C GLY A 80 8.29 26.60 6.14
N GLU A 81 8.28 27.61 5.28
CA GLU A 81 9.01 27.80 4.02
C GLU A 81 9.23 26.59 3.07
N SER A 82 8.43 26.53 2.01
CA SER A 82 8.97 26.63 0.65
C SER A 82 7.94 27.27 -0.28
N THR A 83 8.36 28.35 -0.90
CA THR A 83 7.63 29.20 -1.84
C THR A 83 6.89 28.41 -2.92
N THR A 84 5.55 28.50 -2.94
CA THR A 84 4.68 28.76 -4.11
C THR A 84 3.20 28.68 -3.68
N ALA A 85 2.52 29.83 -3.65
CA ALA A 85 1.06 30.04 -3.64
C ALA A 85 0.23 29.11 -2.73
N GLU A 86 0.11 29.47 -1.44
CA GLU A 86 -0.86 28.87 -0.52
C GLU A 86 -2.29 29.27 -0.91
N THR A 87 -3.05 28.31 -1.43
CA THR A 87 -4.49 28.47 -1.62
C THR A 87 -5.19 28.38 -0.27
N SER A 88 -5.76 29.51 0.15
CA SER A 88 -6.73 29.66 1.24
C SER A 88 -7.72 28.48 1.28
N PHE A 89 -8.01 27.95 2.48
CA PHE A 89 -8.98 26.88 2.68
C PHE A 89 -10.33 27.26 2.03
N PRO A 90 -10.93 26.41 1.17
CA PRO A 90 -12.08 26.83 0.39
C PRO A 90 -13.27 27.19 1.29
N GLU A 91 -13.85 28.37 1.07
CA GLU A 91 -14.94 28.91 1.88
C GLU A 91 -16.17 27.99 1.87
N HIS A 92 -16.39 27.21 0.80
CA HIS A 92 -17.48 26.22 0.70
C HIS A 92 -17.31 24.98 1.58
N LEU A 93 -16.10 24.75 2.12
CA LEU A 93 -15.76 23.63 3.00
C LEU A 93 -15.65 24.03 4.47
N ARG A 94 -15.84 25.32 4.81
CA ARG A 94 -15.71 25.84 6.18
C ARG A 94 -16.74 25.18 7.09
N GLN A 95 -16.26 24.52 8.15
CA GLN A 95 -17.11 23.78 9.09
C GLN A 95 -17.75 24.76 10.09
N THR A 96 -19.07 24.67 10.27
CA THR A 96 -19.81 25.32 11.36
C THR A 96 -19.78 24.44 12.62
N ASP A 97 -19.96 25.01 13.83
CA ASP A 97 -19.95 24.30 15.14
C ASP A 97 -21.08 23.26 15.35
N GLN A 98 -21.85 22.94 14.29
CA GLN A 98 -22.94 21.98 14.26
C GLN A 98 -22.44 20.52 14.20
N PHE A 99 -23.15 19.60 14.86
CA PHE A 99 -22.82 18.18 14.97
C PHE A 99 -22.64 17.45 13.63
N THR A 100 -23.31 17.90 12.56
CA THR A 100 -23.30 17.27 11.23
C THR A 100 -22.50 18.04 10.18
N SER A 101 -21.73 19.06 10.58
CA SER A 101 -21.01 19.91 9.63
C SER A 101 -19.95 19.14 8.82
N TRP A 102 -19.28 18.16 9.44
CA TRP A 102 -18.33 17.27 8.77
C TRP A 102 -18.98 16.43 7.66
N LEU A 103 -20.25 16.03 7.83
CA LEU A 103 -21.00 15.28 6.83
C LEU A 103 -21.32 16.15 5.61
N ARG A 104 -21.58 17.46 5.80
CA ARG A 104 -21.77 18.39 4.67
C ARG A 104 -20.53 18.52 3.80
N VAL A 105 -19.35 18.55 4.43
CA VAL A 105 -18.07 18.60 3.71
C VAL A 105 -17.87 17.32 2.87
N PHE A 106 -18.29 16.16 3.38
CA PHE A 106 -18.21 14.91 2.62
C PHE A 106 -18.92 14.98 1.25
N TRP A 107 -20.11 15.58 1.19
CA TRP A 107 -20.88 15.70 -0.05
C TRP A 107 -20.35 16.80 -0.99
N ARG A 108 -19.73 17.86 -0.44
CA ARG A 108 -19.28 19.03 -1.21
C ARG A 108 -17.83 18.95 -1.71
N LEU A 109 -16.99 18.12 -1.09
CA LEU A 109 -15.57 18.00 -1.45
C LEU A 109 -15.43 17.54 -2.90
N THR A 110 -14.69 18.25 -3.76
CA THR A 110 -14.54 17.87 -5.17
C THR A 110 -13.21 17.19 -5.45
N ASP A 111 -13.12 16.46 -6.57
CA ASP A 111 -11.85 15.85 -7.01
C ASP A 111 -10.77 16.90 -7.30
N LYS A 112 -11.18 18.12 -7.69
CA LYS A 112 -10.27 19.25 -7.94
C LYS A 112 -9.62 19.72 -6.64
N ASP A 113 -10.41 19.84 -5.56
CA ASP A 113 -9.92 20.22 -4.23
C ASP A 113 -8.88 19.20 -3.72
N ILE A 114 -9.16 17.90 -3.90
CA ILE A 114 -8.25 16.82 -3.51
C ILE A 114 -7.00 16.82 -4.39
N ALA A 115 -7.13 17.06 -5.71
CA ALA A 115 -6.00 17.14 -6.63
C ALA A 115 -4.99 18.19 -6.22
N GLN A 116 -5.49 19.36 -5.84
CA GLN A 116 -4.69 20.52 -5.50
C GLN A 116 -3.95 20.31 -4.18
N LYS A 117 -4.64 19.81 -3.16
CA LYS A 117 -4.05 19.58 -1.83
C LYS A 117 -3.19 18.32 -1.76
N CYS A 118 -3.70 17.18 -2.21
CA CYS A 118 -3.11 15.86 -1.98
C CYS A 118 -2.31 15.34 -3.18
N GLY A 119 -2.47 15.94 -4.36
CA GLY A 119 -1.80 15.54 -5.59
C GLY A 119 -2.54 14.47 -6.42
N PRO A 120 -2.01 14.14 -7.62
CA PRO A 120 -2.68 13.24 -8.57
C PRO A 120 -2.72 11.78 -8.10
N ASP A 121 -1.78 11.34 -7.26
CA ASP A 121 -1.71 9.96 -6.78
C ASP A 121 -2.87 9.61 -5.82
N ALA A 122 -3.34 10.61 -5.04
CA ALA A 122 -4.54 10.50 -4.22
C ALA A 122 -5.80 10.28 -5.07
N ILE A 123 -5.91 11.00 -6.20
CA ILE A 123 -7.02 10.81 -7.15
C ILE A 123 -6.95 9.43 -7.79
N ALA A 124 -5.75 8.98 -8.19
CA ALA A 124 -5.57 7.64 -8.77
C ALA A 124 -6.05 6.55 -7.80
N TYR A 125 -5.76 6.70 -6.51
CA TYR A 125 -6.27 5.83 -5.44
C TYR A 125 -7.79 5.87 -5.28
N LEU A 126 -8.39 7.06 -5.15
CA LEU A 126 -9.84 7.18 -5.03
C LEU A 126 -10.58 6.67 -6.27
N ARG A 127 -10.00 6.89 -7.45
CA ARG A 127 -10.55 6.39 -8.71
C ARG A 127 -10.50 4.87 -8.77
N PHE A 128 -9.41 4.25 -8.32
CA PHE A 128 -9.32 2.79 -8.20
C PHE A 128 -10.44 2.23 -7.32
N GLN A 129 -10.72 2.86 -6.17
CA GLN A 129 -11.84 2.46 -5.31
C GLN A 129 -13.20 2.60 -6.00
N ARG A 130 -13.45 3.68 -6.76
CA ARG A 130 -14.72 3.84 -7.52
C ARG A 130 -14.93 2.73 -8.54
N TYR A 131 -13.86 2.30 -9.22
CA TYR A 131 -13.95 1.17 -10.13
C TYR A 131 -14.25 -0.13 -9.39
N LEU A 132 -13.65 -0.36 -8.21
CA LEU A 132 -14.00 -1.50 -7.36
C LEU A 132 -15.46 -1.45 -6.89
N ILE A 133 -15.98 -0.28 -6.54
CA ILE A 133 -17.39 -0.09 -6.18
C ILE A 133 -18.29 -0.49 -7.35
N GLY A 134 -18.04 0.04 -8.55
CA GLY A 134 -18.83 -0.31 -9.74
C GLY A 134 -18.78 -1.81 -10.07
N TYR A 135 -17.61 -2.44 -9.93
CA TYR A 135 -17.45 -3.88 -10.15
C TYR A 135 -18.19 -4.72 -9.10
N LEU A 136 -18.10 -4.35 -7.81
CA LEU A 136 -18.82 -5.05 -6.76
C LEU A 136 -20.34 -4.88 -6.88
N PHE A 137 -20.85 -3.72 -7.33
CA PHE A 137 -22.27 -3.56 -7.65
C PHE A 137 -22.73 -4.46 -8.79
N PHE A 138 -21.92 -4.58 -9.85
CA PHE A 138 -22.22 -5.50 -10.94
C PHE A 138 -22.30 -6.96 -10.45
N ILE A 139 -21.38 -7.35 -9.56
CA ILE A 139 -21.38 -8.68 -8.95
C ILE A 139 -22.57 -8.88 -8.02
N LEU A 140 -22.87 -7.90 -7.17
CA LEU A 140 -24.03 -7.91 -6.29
C LEU A 140 -25.31 -8.14 -7.09
N PHE A 141 -25.44 -7.50 -8.24
CA PHE A 141 -26.57 -7.72 -9.14
C PHE A 141 -26.62 -9.18 -9.62
N LEU A 142 -25.53 -9.73 -10.14
CA LEU A 142 -25.49 -11.12 -10.61
C LEU A 142 -25.80 -12.12 -9.48
N THR A 143 -25.24 -11.91 -8.28
CA THR A 143 -25.37 -12.84 -7.16
C THR A 143 -26.76 -12.79 -6.54
N VAL A 144 -27.32 -11.59 -6.32
CA VAL A 144 -28.63 -11.44 -5.65
C VAL A 144 -29.78 -11.66 -6.60
N VAL A 145 -29.68 -11.23 -7.87
CA VAL A 145 -30.79 -11.32 -8.83
C VAL A 145 -30.83 -12.68 -9.54
N ILE A 146 -29.67 -13.32 -9.76
CA ILE A 146 -29.59 -14.57 -10.52
C ILE A 146 -29.24 -15.76 -9.63
N ILE A 147 -28.09 -15.71 -8.94
CA ILE A 147 -27.58 -16.87 -8.19
C ILE A 147 -28.48 -17.21 -7.00
N LEU A 148 -28.88 -16.21 -6.21
CA LEU A 148 -29.64 -16.42 -4.98
C LEU A 148 -31.01 -17.09 -5.23
N PRO A 149 -31.84 -16.63 -6.19
CA PRO A 149 -33.07 -17.35 -6.55
C PRO A 149 -32.83 -18.76 -7.06
N VAL A 150 -31.80 -18.95 -7.91
CA VAL A 150 -31.44 -20.29 -8.42
C VAL A 150 -31.06 -21.24 -7.29
N ASN A 151 -30.26 -20.76 -6.32
CA ASN A 151 -29.92 -21.52 -5.13
C ASN A 151 -31.18 -21.90 -4.36
N TYR A 152 -32.09 -20.95 -4.14
CA TYR A 152 -33.32 -21.20 -3.40
C TYR A 152 -34.22 -22.27 -4.05
N THR A 153 -34.24 -22.35 -5.38
CA THR A 153 -35.01 -23.37 -6.13
C THR A 153 -34.40 -24.79 -6.10
N GLY A 154 -33.24 -24.98 -5.47
CA GLY A 154 -32.49 -26.24 -5.46
C GLY A 154 -33.14 -27.43 -4.72
N GLY A 155 -34.08 -27.18 -3.80
CA GLY A 155 -35.04 -28.17 -3.27
C GLY A 155 -34.53 -29.17 -2.20
N GLN A 156 -33.25 -29.55 -2.23
CA GLN A 156 -32.36 -29.19 -1.12
C GLN A 156 -32.70 -29.37 0.37
N PHE A 157 -32.56 -28.22 1.02
CA PHE A 157 -32.79 -27.92 2.41
C PHE A 157 -34.14 -27.22 2.59
N ALA A 158 -34.64 -27.15 3.84
CA ALA A 158 -35.88 -26.47 4.13
C ALA A 158 -35.79 -24.96 3.83
N SER A 159 -36.93 -24.33 3.50
CA SER A 159 -37.04 -22.91 3.14
C SER A 159 -36.50 -21.93 4.19
N ASN A 160 -36.42 -22.36 5.45
CA ASN A 160 -36.01 -21.54 6.59
C ASN A 160 -34.51 -21.67 6.91
N ASP A 161 -33.80 -22.59 6.24
CA ASP A 161 -32.38 -22.81 6.47
C ASP A 161 -31.53 -21.90 5.59
N LEU A 162 -30.49 -21.28 6.18
CA LEU A 162 -29.52 -20.47 5.43
C LEU A 162 -28.85 -21.26 4.30
N SER A 163 -28.72 -22.58 4.43
CA SER A 163 -28.18 -23.46 3.39
C SER A 163 -29.01 -23.48 2.11
N SER A 164 -30.30 -23.14 2.17
CA SER A 164 -31.14 -22.98 0.98
C SER A 164 -30.67 -21.85 0.06
N THR A 165 -29.95 -20.86 0.60
CA THR A 165 -29.48 -19.68 -0.15
C THR A 165 -28.11 -19.87 -0.82
N THR A 166 -27.47 -21.02 -0.61
CA THR A 166 -26.08 -21.27 -1.03
C THR A 166 -26.01 -22.32 -2.12
N THR A 167 -24.86 -22.41 -2.79
CA THR A 167 -24.68 -23.34 -3.93
C THR A 167 -24.77 -24.81 -3.53
N ILE A 168 -24.65 -25.12 -2.23
CA ILE A 168 -24.81 -26.49 -1.72
C ILE A 168 -26.24 -27.01 -1.95
N ASN A 169 -27.23 -26.11 -2.05
CA ASN A 169 -28.62 -26.47 -2.30
C ASN A 169 -28.87 -26.98 -3.73
N VAL A 170 -27.90 -26.86 -4.64
CA VAL A 170 -28.07 -27.14 -6.08
C VAL A 170 -27.36 -28.44 -6.45
N HIS A 171 -28.10 -29.44 -6.94
CA HIS A 171 -27.56 -30.72 -7.45
C HIS A 171 -27.95 -31.03 -8.90
N SER A 172 -28.54 -30.07 -9.62
CA SER A 172 -29.02 -30.24 -10.99
C SER A 172 -28.09 -29.58 -12.02
N ASN A 173 -28.46 -29.65 -13.31
CA ASN A 173 -27.80 -28.93 -14.40
C ASN A 173 -27.73 -27.39 -14.20
N LEU A 174 -28.35 -26.83 -13.16
CA LEU A 174 -28.23 -25.42 -12.80
C LEU A 174 -26.80 -25.03 -12.33
N LEU A 175 -25.92 -25.99 -12.04
CA LEU A 175 -24.50 -25.70 -11.82
C LEU A 175 -23.80 -25.06 -13.04
N TRP A 176 -24.26 -25.35 -14.27
CA TRP A 176 -23.74 -24.71 -15.49
C TRP A 176 -23.89 -23.19 -15.45
N LEU A 177 -24.95 -22.69 -14.82
CA LEU A 177 -25.19 -21.26 -14.65
C LEU A 177 -24.14 -20.63 -13.72
N HIS A 178 -23.75 -21.30 -12.64
CA HIS A 178 -22.72 -20.81 -11.72
C HIS A 178 -21.36 -20.68 -12.40
N VAL A 179 -20.97 -21.69 -13.17
CA VAL A 179 -19.73 -21.66 -13.96
C VAL A 179 -19.79 -20.55 -15.01
N THR A 180 -20.94 -20.36 -15.68
CA THR A 180 -21.12 -19.31 -16.69
C THR A 180 -21.09 -17.91 -16.09
N ILE A 181 -21.65 -17.70 -14.89
CA ILE A 181 -21.55 -16.42 -14.18
C ILE A 181 -20.09 -16.12 -13.79
N SER A 182 -19.30 -17.14 -13.44
CA SER A 182 -17.87 -16.95 -13.17
C SER A 182 -17.07 -16.48 -14.40
N LEU A 183 -17.54 -16.77 -15.61
CA LEU A 183 -17.00 -16.23 -16.85
C LEU A 183 -17.36 -14.73 -17.02
N LEU A 184 -18.57 -14.33 -16.63
CA LEU A 184 -18.97 -12.91 -16.62
C LEU A 184 -18.10 -12.07 -15.68
N TYR A 185 -17.68 -12.63 -14.54
CA TYR A 185 -16.74 -11.97 -13.62
C TYR A 185 -15.42 -11.67 -14.33
N LEU A 186 -14.88 -12.65 -15.06
CA LEU A 186 -13.66 -12.47 -15.84
C LEU A 186 -13.81 -11.36 -16.90
N LEU A 187 -14.92 -11.35 -17.63
CA LEU A 187 -15.18 -10.31 -18.64
C LEU A 187 -15.27 -8.91 -18.00
N ALA A 188 -15.95 -8.80 -16.85
CA ALA A 188 -16.02 -7.56 -16.09
C ALA A 188 -14.64 -7.11 -15.58
N THR A 189 -13.78 -8.04 -15.15
CA THR A 189 -12.39 -7.74 -14.75
C THR A 189 -11.58 -7.21 -15.92
N ILE A 190 -11.65 -7.85 -17.09
CA ILE A 190 -10.96 -7.37 -18.30
C ILE A 190 -11.41 -5.94 -18.63
N PHE A 191 -12.73 -5.68 -18.64
CA PHE A 191 -13.27 -4.36 -18.92
C PHE A 191 -12.73 -3.29 -17.95
N LEU A 192 -12.72 -3.59 -16.65
CA LEU A 192 -12.21 -2.67 -15.63
C LEU A 192 -10.71 -2.43 -15.79
N LEU A 193 -9.93 -3.48 -16.06
CA LEU A 193 -8.49 -3.37 -16.30
C LEU A 193 -8.18 -2.50 -17.53
N LEU A 194 -8.93 -2.65 -18.61
CA LEU A 194 -8.78 -1.82 -19.81
C LEU A 194 -9.02 -0.35 -19.49
N ARG A 195 -10.12 -0.03 -18.76
CA ARG A 195 -10.45 1.33 -18.34
C ARG A 195 -9.41 1.93 -17.39
N LEU A 196 -9.00 1.18 -16.36
CA LEU A 196 -8.02 1.63 -15.40
C LEU A 196 -6.65 1.84 -16.04
N SER A 197 -6.28 0.98 -17.01
CA SER A 197 -5.03 1.11 -17.74
C SER A 197 -4.94 2.46 -18.45
N GLN A 198 -5.98 2.88 -19.18
CA GLN A 198 -5.98 4.12 -19.98
C GLN A 198 -5.56 5.35 -19.17
N HIS A 199 -5.95 5.41 -17.89
CA HIS A 199 -5.65 6.53 -17.01
C HIS A 199 -4.27 6.48 -16.33
N LEU A 200 -3.60 5.32 -16.31
CA LEU A 200 -2.29 5.17 -15.68
C LEU A 200 -1.11 5.53 -16.62
N TRP A 201 -1.37 5.72 -17.92
CA TRP A 201 -0.35 5.93 -18.96
C TRP A 201 -0.02 7.40 -19.24
N THR A 202 0.55 8.12 -18.27
CA THR A 202 1.30 9.36 -18.56
C THR A 202 2.65 9.29 -17.84
N SER A 203 3.72 8.95 -18.55
CA SER A 203 5.05 8.84 -17.92
C SER A 203 5.70 10.22 -17.88
N ASN A 204 5.78 10.84 -16.70
CA ASN A 204 6.62 12.01 -16.50
C ASN A 204 8.07 11.52 -16.47
N LYS A 205 8.73 11.55 -17.63
CA LYS A 205 10.17 11.29 -17.73
C LYS A 205 10.92 12.52 -17.26
N SER A 206 11.94 12.32 -16.44
CA SER A 206 12.85 13.38 -16.02
C SER A 206 13.92 13.61 -17.08
N ASN A 207 14.42 14.84 -17.19
CA ASN A 207 15.63 15.18 -17.95
C ASN A 207 16.92 14.71 -17.23
N THR A 208 16.80 14.07 -16.06
CA THR A 208 17.93 13.56 -15.28
C THR A 208 18.01 12.05 -15.39
N LEU A 209 19.18 11.53 -15.72
CA LEU A 209 19.48 10.10 -15.79
C LEU A 209 20.26 9.65 -14.56
N LEU A 210 19.85 8.52 -14.00
CA LEU A 210 20.56 7.77 -12.97
C LEU A 210 21.37 6.67 -13.64
N ILE A 211 22.70 6.77 -13.55
CA ILE A 211 23.64 5.78 -14.06
C ILE A 211 24.24 5.02 -12.87
N SER A 212 24.23 3.69 -12.95
CA SER A 212 24.76 2.80 -11.90
C SER A 212 25.74 1.79 -12.46
N ASN A 213 26.53 1.15 -11.58
CA ASN A 213 27.65 0.24 -11.89
C ASN A 213 28.87 0.94 -12.52
N ILE A 214 29.15 2.17 -12.12
CA ILE A 214 30.34 2.89 -12.54
C ILE A 214 31.53 2.42 -11.67
N PRO A 215 32.71 2.14 -12.26
CA PRO A 215 33.89 1.78 -11.48
C PRO A 215 34.28 2.94 -10.53
N ARG A 216 34.76 2.59 -9.33
CA ARG A 216 35.17 3.55 -8.31
C ARG A 216 36.58 4.06 -8.64
N VAL A 217 36.65 5.05 -9.52
CA VAL A 217 37.89 5.70 -9.96
C VAL A 217 37.95 7.13 -9.43
N GLU A 218 39.11 7.52 -8.91
CA GLU A 218 39.50 8.89 -8.56
C GLU A 218 39.48 9.72 -9.87
N ASN A 219 38.62 10.73 -10.00
CA ASN A 219 38.26 11.44 -11.27
C ASN A 219 37.17 10.82 -12.16
N SER A 220 36.33 9.92 -11.64
CA SER A 220 35.15 9.42 -12.37
C SER A 220 34.25 10.52 -12.97
N LYS A 221 34.06 11.67 -12.30
CA LYS A 221 33.19 12.76 -12.80
C LYS A 221 33.69 13.32 -14.14
N ASN A 222 34.95 13.74 -14.21
CA ASN A 222 35.54 14.34 -15.41
C ASN A 222 35.59 13.33 -16.56
N LEU A 223 35.92 12.06 -16.26
CA LEU A 223 35.92 10.99 -17.25
C LEU A 223 34.52 10.72 -17.83
N ILE A 224 33.48 10.76 -17.02
CA ILE A 224 32.08 10.60 -17.48
C ILE A 224 31.68 11.78 -18.35
N GLU A 225 32.03 13.00 -17.96
CA GLU A 225 31.75 14.20 -18.75
C GLU A 225 32.42 14.14 -20.13
N LEU A 226 33.71 13.79 -20.17
CA LEU A 226 34.45 13.58 -21.41
C LEU A 226 33.85 12.45 -22.26
N HIS A 227 33.44 11.35 -21.64
CA HIS A 227 32.76 10.26 -22.34
C HIS A 227 31.44 10.73 -22.96
N LEU A 228 30.59 11.42 -22.19
CA LEU A 228 29.29 11.89 -22.68
C LEU A 228 29.44 12.93 -23.80
N ASN A 229 30.34 13.91 -23.64
CA ASN A 229 30.57 14.93 -24.67
C ASN A 229 31.13 14.33 -25.96
N ARG A 230 31.98 13.29 -25.88
CA ARG A 230 32.54 12.61 -27.06
C ARG A 230 31.56 11.64 -27.71
N ALA A 231 30.83 10.86 -26.92
CA ALA A 231 29.86 9.89 -27.42
C ALA A 231 28.56 10.57 -27.90
N TYR A 232 28.24 11.75 -27.37
CA TYR A 232 27.01 12.50 -27.65
C TYR A 232 27.32 14.00 -27.88
N PRO A 233 27.97 14.36 -29.00
CA PRO A 233 28.45 15.73 -29.23
C PRO A 233 27.33 16.78 -29.32
N ASN A 234 26.11 16.37 -29.67
CA ASN A 234 24.95 17.26 -29.80
C ASN A 234 24.12 17.41 -28.52
N ILE A 235 24.58 16.85 -27.39
CA ILE A 235 23.83 16.83 -26.13
C ILE A 235 24.53 17.69 -25.10
N THR A 236 23.77 18.56 -24.46
CA THR A 236 24.29 19.45 -23.43
C THR A 236 24.10 18.85 -22.04
N VAL A 237 25.22 18.59 -21.35
CA VAL A 237 25.22 18.10 -19.98
C VAL A 237 25.29 19.29 -19.02
N GLU A 238 24.20 19.57 -18.30
CA GLU A 238 24.15 20.69 -17.36
C GLU A 238 24.92 20.41 -16.07
N LYS A 239 24.74 19.21 -15.51
CA LYS A 239 25.30 18.87 -14.20
C LYS A 239 25.48 17.37 -14.01
N ILE A 240 26.65 17.01 -13.50
CA ILE A 240 26.96 15.64 -13.06
C ILE A 240 27.20 15.64 -11.55
N VAL A 241 26.45 14.79 -10.84
CA VAL A 241 26.54 14.64 -9.38
C VAL A 241 26.83 13.18 -9.03
N ASN A 242 27.99 12.94 -8.43
CA ASN A 242 28.36 11.64 -7.88
C ASN A 242 27.63 11.37 -6.57
N VAL A 243 27.28 10.11 -6.33
CA VAL A 243 26.63 9.69 -5.09
C VAL A 243 27.60 8.97 -4.16
N TYR A 244 27.62 9.42 -2.92
CA TYR A 244 28.50 8.96 -1.86
C TYR A 244 27.71 8.28 -0.74
N ASP A 245 28.38 7.52 0.13
CA ASP A 245 27.76 6.96 1.33
C ASP A 245 27.53 8.05 2.39
N THR A 246 26.31 8.58 2.44
CA THR A 246 25.93 9.67 3.34
C THR A 246 25.33 9.21 4.67
N ARG A 247 25.34 7.91 4.99
CA ARG A 247 24.61 7.38 6.18
C ARG A 247 25.01 8.06 7.49
N LYS A 248 26.31 8.19 7.76
CA LYS A 248 26.81 8.80 9.00
C LYS A 248 26.50 10.29 9.07
N ILE A 249 26.62 11.01 7.95
CA ILE A 249 26.28 12.43 7.87
C ILE A 249 24.79 12.66 8.08
N LEU A 250 23.93 11.82 7.50
CA LEU A 250 22.49 11.90 7.73
C LEU A 250 22.12 11.63 9.20
N GLU A 251 22.84 10.73 9.86
CA GLU A 251 22.66 10.47 11.30
C GLU A 251 23.09 11.68 12.14
N LEU A 252 24.24 12.29 11.83
CA LEU A 252 24.72 13.50 12.48
C LEU A 252 23.77 14.68 12.25
N ASP A 253 23.31 14.89 11.02
CA ASP A 253 22.33 15.94 10.69
C ASP A 253 21.01 15.76 11.46
N GLN A 254 20.54 14.52 11.62
CA GLN A 254 19.35 14.22 12.43
C GLN A 254 19.57 14.49 13.93
N LYS A 255 20.76 14.21 14.46
CA LYS A 255 21.10 14.54 15.86
C LYS A 255 21.18 16.06 16.04
N LEU A 256 21.81 16.73 15.10
CA LEU A 256 21.99 18.19 15.08
C LEU A 256 20.64 18.90 15.05
N GLN A 257 19.73 18.51 14.14
CA GLN A 257 18.37 19.07 14.09
C GLN A 257 17.61 18.90 15.41
N LYS A 258 17.74 17.75 16.08
CA LYS A 258 17.11 17.53 17.40
C LYS A 258 17.68 18.47 18.46
N ILE A 259 19.00 18.65 18.49
CA ILE A 259 19.67 19.53 19.45
C ILE A 259 19.27 20.99 19.23
N ARG A 260 19.29 21.46 17.98
CA ARG A 260 18.85 22.82 17.63
C ARG A 260 17.43 23.10 18.07
N HIS A 261 16.51 22.17 17.81
CA HIS A 261 15.14 22.35 18.26
C HIS A 261 15.04 22.33 19.80
N PHE A 262 15.79 21.47 20.49
CA PHE A 262 15.82 21.54 21.96
C PHE A 262 16.34 22.89 22.45
N LYS A 263 17.39 23.42 21.83
CA LYS A 263 17.96 24.73 22.13
C LYS A 263 16.93 25.85 21.93
N GLU A 264 16.30 25.91 20.76
CA GLU A 264 15.24 26.88 20.44
C GLU A 264 14.10 26.81 21.46
N HIS A 265 13.67 25.61 21.84
CA HIS A 265 12.63 25.45 22.86
C HIS A 265 13.07 26.01 24.22
N TYR A 266 14.25 25.69 24.72
CA TYR A 266 14.73 26.20 26.01
C TYR A 266 14.99 27.73 26.00
N GLN A 267 15.44 28.27 24.87
CA GLN A 267 15.59 29.72 24.66
C GLN A 267 14.23 30.43 24.67
N ASN A 268 13.23 29.89 23.99
CA ASN A 268 11.89 30.46 23.96
C ASN A 268 11.25 30.48 25.36
N VAL A 269 11.42 29.41 26.15
CA VAL A 269 10.92 29.41 27.54
C VAL A 269 11.69 30.45 28.38
N LEU A 270 12.99 30.69 28.14
CA LEU A 270 13.77 31.70 28.90
C LEU A 270 13.29 33.11 28.57
N ASN A 271 12.98 33.36 27.30
CA ASN A 271 12.46 34.64 26.83
C ASN A 271 11.08 34.92 27.45
N VAL A 272 10.19 33.92 27.53
CA VAL A 272 8.85 34.10 28.13
C VAL A 272 8.94 34.38 29.63
N GLU A 273 9.84 33.70 30.35
CA GLU A 273 10.07 33.92 31.78
C GLU A 273 10.72 35.29 32.05
N THR A 274 11.65 35.76 31.22
CA THR A 274 12.25 37.11 31.36
C THR A 274 11.26 38.25 31.10
N TYR A 275 10.20 38.02 30.32
CA TYR A 275 9.08 38.97 30.22
C TYR A 275 8.19 38.98 31.48
N GLN A 276 8.06 37.85 32.19
CA GLN A 276 7.28 37.73 33.42
C GLN A 276 8.08 38.11 34.69
N GLU A 277 9.40 38.01 34.68
CA GLU A 277 10.30 38.34 35.81
C GLU A 277 10.48 39.86 36.04
N SER A 278 9.83 40.72 35.24
CA SER A 278 9.76 42.15 35.57
C SER A 278 8.95 42.45 36.84
N ASP A 279 8.17 41.48 37.35
CA ASP A 279 7.33 41.67 38.55
C ASP A 279 7.56 40.68 39.71
N ILE A 280 8.43 39.66 39.63
CA ILE A 280 8.67 38.74 40.76
C ILE A 280 10.16 38.34 40.86
N LYS A 281 10.85 38.88 41.87
CA LYS A 281 12.16 38.38 42.34
C LYS A 281 11.92 37.16 43.23
N GLU A 282 12.18 35.95 42.74
CA GLU A 282 12.69 34.79 43.51
C GLU A 282 12.71 33.50 42.65
N ASN A 283 13.88 33.15 42.07
CA ASN A 283 14.43 31.78 42.01
C ASN A 283 15.79 31.73 41.28
N VAL A 284 16.88 31.94 42.03
CA VAL A 284 18.27 31.99 41.50
C VAL A 284 18.83 30.59 41.14
N ASP A 285 18.15 29.50 41.51
CA ASP A 285 18.68 28.13 41.32
C ASP A 285 18.21 27.45 40.03
N CYS A 286 17.06 27.86 39.47
CA CYS A 286 16.52 27.26 38.24
C CYS A 286 17.11 27.88 36.96
N THR A 287 17.42 29.18 36.99
CA THR A 287 18.00 29.92 35.86
C THR A 287 19.46 29.51 35.60
N SER A 288 20.26 29.33 36.66
CA SER A 288 21.65 28.87 36.57
C SER A 288 21.75 27.43 36.01
N PHE A 289 20.89 26.52 36.48
CA PHE A 289 20.82 25.14 35.99
C PHE A 289 20.45 25.07 34.50
N ARG A 290 19.52 25.94 34.06
CA ARG A 290 19.04 25.96 32.67
C ARG A 290 20.04 26.63 31.72
N ASN A 291 20.72 27.69 32.17
CA ASN A 291 21.83 28.28 31.43
C ASN A 291 22.99 27.27 31.26
N ASN A 292 23.32 26.51 32.31
CA ASN A 292 24.28 25.40 32.20
C ASN A 292 23.82 24.33 31.21
N HIS A 293 22.52 24.00 31.18
CA HIS A 293 22.00 23.02 30.22
C HIS A 293 22.04 23.53 28.77
N ILE A 294 21.86 24.84 28.53
CA ILE A 294 22.01 25.43 27.20
C ILE A 294 23.49 25.42 26.78
N ASN A 295 24.41 25.80 27.67
CA ASN A 295 25.84 25.75 27.39
C ASN A 295 26.29 24.32 27.06
N ASN A 296 25.81 23.31 27.79
CA ASN A 296 26.07 21.91 27.47
C ASN A 296 25.52 21.50 26.09
N LEU A 297 24.35 22.01 25.70
CA LEU A 297 23.77 21.76 24.37
C LEU A 297 24.61 22.42 23.27
N GLU A 298 25.13 23.63 23.51
CA GLU A 298 26.03 24.33 22.59
C GLU A 298 27.33 23.56 22.37
N GLU A 299 27.96 23.08 23.45
CA GLU A 299 29.14 22.22 23.38
C GLU A 299 28.86 20.94 22.57
N THR A 300 27.69 20.32 22.78
CA THR A 300 27.31 19.14 21.99
C THR A 300 27.03 19.46 20.50
N GLU A 301 26.50 20.64 20.19
CA GLU A 301 26.28 21.08 18.80
C GLU A 301 27.62 21.28 18.09
N GLU A 302 28.58 21.96 18.74
CA GLU A 302 29.93 22.16 18.22
C GLU A 302 30.68 20.84 18.02
N ALA A 303 30.57 19.92 18.98
CA ALA A 303 31.15 18.58 18.85
C ALA A 303 30.61 17.84 17.61
N ILE A 304 29.29 17.86 17.38
CA ILE A 304 28.66 17.21 16.21
C ILE A 304 29.05 17.90 14.91
N LEU A 305 29.14 19.24 14.90
CA LEU A 305 29.57 20.00 13.73
C LEU A 305 31.02 19.66 13.34
N SER A 306 31.91 19.53 14.32
CA SER A 306 33.30 19.12 14.08
C SER A 306 33.38 17.70 13.51
N GLU A 307 32.61 16.75 14.05
CA GLU A 307 32.55 15.37 13.54
C GLU A 307 32.00 15.33 12.11
N ARG A 308 30.95 16.13 11.82
CA ARG A 308 30.36 16.27 10.49
C ARG A 308 31.37 16.80 9.48
N ALA A 309 32.18 17.78 9.86
CA ALA A 309 33.22 18.34 9.01
C ALA A 309 34.27 17.28 8.65
N MET A 310 34.77 16.52 9.63
CA MET A 310 35.72 15.42 9.40
C MET A 310 35.15 14.33 8.48
N GLU A 311 33.88 13.95 8.68
CA GLU A 311 33.25 12.92 7.85
C GLU A 311 32.99 13.41 6.42
N SER A 312 32.77 14.73 6.23
CA SER A 312 32.56 15.34 4.91
C SER A 312 33.79 15.25 4.01
N GLU A 313 35.00 15.31 4.57
CA GLU A 313 36.24 15.13 3.82
C GLU A 313 36.40 13.68 3.36
N LYS A 314 36.11 12.73 4.26
CA LYS A 314 36.16 11.28 3.99
C LYS A 314 35.13 10.80 2.96
N LEU A 315 34.10 11.59 2.64
CA LEU A 315 33.09 11.22 1.65
C LEU A 315 33.66 10.99 0.25
N LYS A 316 34.70 11.74 -0.14
CA LYS A 316 35.28 11.68 -1.49
C LYS A 316 35.77 10.28 -1.83
N GLU A 317 36.23 9.52 -0.83
CA GLU A 317 36.72 8.15 -0.95
C GLU A 317 35.58 7.10 -0.95
N LYS A 318 34.40 7.44 -0.39
CA LYS A 318 33.25 6.54 -0.21
C LYS A 318 32.25 6.60 -1.38
N SER A 319 32.74 6.64 -2.62
CA SER A 319 31.89 6.67 -3.83
C SER A 319 31.14 5.35 -4.03
N LEU A 320 29.84 5.44 -4.33
CA LEU A 320 28.98 4.27 -4.57
C LEU A 320 28.99 3.76 -6.02
N GLY A 321 29.65 4.47 -6.94
CA GLY A 321 29.61 4.13 -8.38
C GLY A 321 28.23 4.40 -9.00
N ILE A 322 27.53 5.41 -8.48
CA ILE A 322 26.22 5.89 -8.94
C ILE A 322 26.34 7.39 -9.22
N VAL A 323 25.77 7.82 -10.34
CA VAL A 323 25.86 9.21 -10.80
C VAL A 323 24.51 9.68 -11.33
N PHE A 324 24.14 10.92 -10.97
CA PHE A 324 23.03 11.64 -11.58
C PHE A 324 23.58 12.59 -12.64
N VAL A 325 23.05 12.47 -13.86
CA VAL A 325 23.39 13.31 -15.00
C VAL A 325 22.16 14.11 -15.39
N LYS A 326 22.18 15.42 -15.18
CA LYS A 326 21.13 16.34 -15.60
C LYS A 326 21.46 16.87 -16.99
N LEU A 327 20.48 16.73 -17.89
CA LEU A 327 20.55 17.17 -19.28
C LEU A 327 19.62 18.37 -19.46
N ALA A 328 19.83 19.15 -20.52
CA ALA A 328 19.02 20.33 -20.78
C ALA A 328 17.56 19.96 -21.08
N SER A 329 17.34 18.90 -21.87
CA SER A 329 15.97 18.47 -22.24
C SER A 329 15.63 17.01 -21.98
N VAL A 330 14.32 16.73 -21.89
CA VAL A 330 13.78 15.37 -21.72
C VAL A 330 14.02 14.52 -22.97
N GLU A 331 14.04 15.13 -24.16
CA GLU A 331 14.35 14.45 -25.42
C GLU A 331 15.80 13.97 -25.48
N GLU A 332 16.75 14.78 -25.00
CA GLU A 332 18.17 14.39 -24.90
C GLU A 332 18.36 13.21 -23.94
N ALA A 333 17.69 13.26 -22.78
CA ALA A 333 17.66 12.16 -21.82
C ALA A 333 17.05 10.89 -22.44
N LYS A 334 15.98 11.05 -23.22
CA LYS A 334 15.37 9.96 -23.96
C LYS A 334 16.35 9.40 -24.99
N TYR A 335 17.08 10.23 -25.72
CA TYR A 335 18.06 9.79 -26.71
C TYR A 335 19.17 8.93 -26.09
N ILE A 336 19.83 9.41 -25.03
CA ILE A 336 20.86 8.65 -24.31
C ILE A 336 20.28 7.37 -23.70
N TYR A 337 19.10 7.44 -23.10
CA TYR A 337 18.46 6.22 -22.57
C TYR A 337 18.23 5.21 -23.70
N SER A 338 17.74 5.69 -24.84
CA SER A 338 17.38 4.87 -25.99
C SER A 338 18.60 4.19 -26.61
N SER A 339 19.74 4.87 -26.74
CA SER A 339 20.97 4.30 -27.34
C SER A 339 21.53 3.10 -26.57
N PHE A 340 21.35 3.06 -25.25
CA PHE A 340 21.78 1.93 -24.41
C PHE A 340 20.87 0.70 -24.50
N TYR A 341 19.61 0.85 -24.93
CA TYR A 341 18.59 -0.21 -24.91
C TYR A 341 18.00 -0.56 -26.30
N LEU A 342 18.21 0.24 -27.34
CA LEU A 342 17.57 0.04 -28.67
C LEU A 342 18.23 -0.98 -29.59
N PHE A 343 19.44 -1.47 -29.30
CA PHE A 343 20.14 -2.36 -30.24
C PHE A 343 20.00 -3.84 -29.86
N CYS A 344 19.52 -4.62 -30.84
CA CYS A 344 19.26 -6.05 -30.75
C CYS A 344 20.51 -6.83 -30.33
N LYS A 345 20.30 -8.04 -29.77
CA LYS A 345 21.31 -9.01 -29.28
C LYS A 345 22.43 -9.37 -30.26
N CYS A 346 22.40 -8.91 -31.50
CA CYS A 346 23.46 -9.07 -32.49
C CYS A 346 24.38 -7.85 -32.49
N LYS A 347 25.27 -7.78 -31.48
CA LYS A 347 26.47 -6.94 -31.37
C LYS A 347 26.50 -5.63 -32.21
N ARG A 348 26.14 -4.48 -31.61
CA ARG A 348 26.91 -3.21 -31.72
C ARG A 348 26.81 -2.42 -30.40
N PRO A 349 27.92 -1.81 -29.95
CA PRO A 349 28.06 -1.34 -28.58
C PRO A 349 27.32 -0.02 -28.35
N VAL A 350 27.11 0.30 -27.06
CA VAL A 350 27.15 1.68 -26.55
C VAL A 350 28.11 2.50 -27.41
N ILE A 351 27.71 3.69 -27.88
CA ILE A 351 28.57 4.59 -28.66
C ILE A 351 29.93 4.68 -27.95
N PRO A 352 30.97 4.03 -28.50
CA PRO A 352 32.21 3.89 -27.77
C PRO A 352 32.97 5.22 -27.87
N SER A 353 33.62 5.57 -26.78
CA SER A 353 34.65 6.60 -26.71
C SER A 353 35.92 6.00 -26.13
N GLU A 354 37.05 6.70 -26.26
CA GLU A 354 38.36 6.35 -25.68
C GLU A 354 38.28 5.99 -24.18
N PHE A 355 37.32 6.57 -23.45
CA PHE A 355 37.11 6.34 -22.02
C PHE A 355 36.21 5.14 -21.70
N SER A 356 35.66 4.46 -22.71
CA SER A 356 34.59 3.46 -22.50
C SER A 356 35.06 2.19 -21.80
N ASP A 357 36.30 1.77 -22.07
CA ASP A 357 36.88 0.60 -21.43
C ASP A 357 37.28 0.88 -19.97
N VAL A 358 37.85 2.06 -19.70
CA VAL A 358 38.17 2.54 -18.35
C VAL A 358 36.90 2.64 -17.50
N LEU A 359 35.83 3.22 -18.07
CA LEU A 359 34.54 3.38 -17.39
C LEU A 359 33.67 2.11 -17.40
N ARG A 360 34.08 1.06 -18.11
CA ARG A 360 33.33 -0.20 -18.29
C ARG A 360 31.87 0.04 -18.69
N VAL A 361 31.65 0.92 -19.67
CA VAL A 361 30.31 1.44 -20.03
C VAL A 361 29.30 0.33 -20.38
N LYS A 362 29.79 -0.80 -20.91
CA LYS A 362 28.97 -2.01 -21.17
C LYS A 362 28.26 -2.57 -19.93
N LYS A 363 28.77 -2.30 -18.72
CA LYS A 363 28.18 -2.77 -17.44
C LYS A 363 27.24 -1.73 -16.81
N TRP A 364 27.15 -0.53 -17.39
CA TRP A 364 26.31 0.53 -16.87
C TRP A 364 24.84 0.16 -16.95
N ARG A 365 24.09 0.58 -15.93
CA ARG A 365 22.63 0.48 -15.93
C ARG A 365 22.05 1.89 -15.80
N ILE A 366 21.37 2.32 -16.86
CA ILE A 366 20.78 3.65 -16.97
C ILE A 366 19.28 3.58 -16.70
N ARG A 367 18.79 4.52 -15.89
CA ARG A 367 17.37 4.70 -15.59
C ARG A 367 17.05 6.19 -15.55
N TYR A 368 15.81 6.56 -15.82
CA TYR A 368 15.35 7.91 -15.47
C TYR A 368 15.46 8.09 -13.96
N ALA A 369 15.98 9.24 -13.53
CA ALA A 369 16.10 9.56 -12.12
C ALA A 369 14.69 9.71 -11.52
N PRO A 370 14.39 9.02 -10.40
CA PRO A 370 13.16 9.30 -9.65
C PRO A 370 13.23 10.73 -9.06
N PRO A 371 12.09 11.33 -8.73
CA PRO A 371 12.08 12.63 -8.07
C PRO A 371 12.75 12.53 -6.69
N LYS A 372 13.28 13.66 -6.22
CA LYS A 372 14.11 13.74 -5.01
C LYS A 372 13.36 13.24 -3.77
N GLU A 373 12.05 13.45 -3.70
CA GLU A 373 11.18 13.04 -2.57
C GLU A 373 11.00 11.53 -2.48
N ASP A 374 11.18 10.80 -3.59
CA ASP A 374 11.06 9.34 -3.65
C ASP A 374 12.35 8.63 -3.20
N ILE A 375 13.49 9.32 -3.18
CA ILE A 375 14.79 8.70 -2.88
C ILE A 375 15.01 8.61 -1.36
N ILE A 376 15.34 7.41 -0.88
CA ILE A 376 15.76 7.14 0.49
C ILE A 376 17.28 6.98 0.52
N TRP A 377 17.99 8.08 0.73
CA TRP A 377 19.46 8.15 0.68
C TRP A 377 20.16 7.16 1.61
N GLN A 378 19.63 6.97 2.83
CA GLN A 378 20.16 6.03 3.83
C GLN A 378 20.26 4.57 3.34
N ASN A 379 19.41 4.18 2.38
CA ASN A 379 19.30 2.79 1.90
C ASN A 379 20.05 2.55 0.58
N MET A 380 20.60 3.59 -0.05
CA MET A 380 21.32 3.46 -1.31
C MET A 380 22.57 2.54 -1.23
N PRO A 381 23.43 2.61 -0.18
CA PRO A 381 24.61 1.77 -0.06
C PRO A 381 24.25 0.36 0.43
N THR A 382 23.75 -0.49 -0.45
CA THR A 382 23.31 -1.85 -0.10
C THR A 382 23.76 -2.90 -1.12
N SER A 383 24.59 -3.84 -0.66
CA SER A 383 25.14 -4.92 -1.49
C SER A 383 24.06 -5.92 -1.97
N HIS A 384 24.30 -6.55 -3.12
CA HIS A 384 23.37 -7.51 -3.70
C HIS A 384 23.18 -8.75 -2.83
N PHE A 385 24.26 -9.29 -2.27
CA PHE A 385 24.21 -10.46 -1.39
C PHE A 385 23.44 -10.17 -0.10
N SER A 386 23.69 -9.02 0.56
CA SER A 386 22.92 -8.63 1.75
C SER A 386 21.43 -8.47 1.44
N LYS A 387 21.07 -7.90 0.28
CA LYS A 387 19.67 -7.82 -0.17
C LYS A 387 19.04 -9.20 -0.36
N PHE A 388 19.79 -10.18 -0.86
CA PHE A 388 19.29 -11.55 -1.04
C PHE A 388 18.99 -12.22 0.31
N ILE A 389 19.97 -12.24 1.23
CA ILE A 389 19.80 -12.83 2.57
C ILE A 389 18.64 -12.19 3.33
N ARG A 390 18.54 -10.85 3.32
CA ARG A 390 17.42 -10.14 3.96
C ARG A 390 16.06 -10.53 3.38
N LYS A 391 15.96 -10.79 2.08
CA LYS A 391 14.71 -11.25 1.46
C LYS A 391 14.31 -12.63 1.98
N VAL A 392 15.25 -13.56 2.06
CA VAL A 392 15.00 -14.91 2.59
C VAL A 392 14.51 -14.82 4.03
N ILE A 393 15.22 -14.05 4.87
CA ILE A 393 14.83 -13.83 6.28
C ILE A 393 13.40 -13.27 6.38
N VAL A 394 13.07 -12.24 5.59
CA VAL A 394 11.74 -11.63 5.61
C VAL A 394 10.65 -12.63 5.21
N VAL A 395 10.87 -13.43 4.16
CA VAL A 395 9.89 -14.44 3.73
C VAL A 395 9.66 -15.48 4.83
N VAL A 396 10.72 -15.96 5.46
CA VAL A 396 10.63 -16.95 6.56
C VAL A 396 9.88 -16.36 7.76
N ILE A 397 10.23 -15.14 8.19
CA ILE A 397 9.54 -14.48 9.32
C ILE A 397 8.06 -14.28 9.01
N LEU A 398 7.71 -13.78 7.83
CA LEU A 398 6.32 -13.54 7.45
C LEU A 398 5.50 -14.82 7.40
N PHE A 399 6.09 -15.94 6.99
CA PHE A 399 5.43 -17.25 7.01
C PHE A 399 5.05 -17.67 8.45
N PHE A 400 5.97 -17.57 9.41
CA PHE A 400 5.66 -17.90 10.81
C PHE A 400 4.65 -16.94 11.42
N VAL A 401 4.74 -15.64 11.10
CA VAL A 401 3.76 -14.64 11.55
C VAL A 401 2.34 -14.98 11.07
N CYS A 402 2.18 -15.44 9.82
CA CYS A 402 0.86 -15.88 9.32
C CYS A 402 0.26 -17.00 10.17
N ILE A 403 1.07 -17.99 10.56
CA ILE A 403 0.61 -19.12 11.38
C ILE A 403 0.16 -18.62 12.75
N VAL A 404 0.95 -17.76 13.40
CA VAL A 404 0.61 -17.19 14.71
C VAL A 404 -0.69 -16.38 14.65
N VAL A 405 -0.85 -15.54 13.62
CA VAL A 405 -2.07 -14.72 13.44
C VAL A 405 -3.32 -15.57 13.22
N THR A 406 -3.18 -16.74 12.58
CA THR A 406 -4.32 -17.64 12.29
C THR A 406 -4.60 -18.64 13.42
N SER A 407 -3.66 -18.82 14.35
CA SER A 407 -3.80 -19.77 15.46
C SER A 407 -5.07 -19.53 16.31
N PRO A 408 -5.43 -18.30 16.72
CA PRO A 408 -6.59 -18.08 17.59
C PRO A 408 -7.93 -18.44 16.92
N THR A 409 -8.05 -18.26 15.61
CA THR A 409 -9.24 -18.72 14.87
C THR A 409 -9.33 -20.23 14.82
N LEU A 410 -8.21 -20.94 14.64
CA LEU A 410 -8.22 -22.39 14.66
C LEU A 410 -8.58 -22.91 16.06
N VAL A 411 -7.99 -22.31 17.11
CA VAL A 411 -8.24 -22.67 18.52
C VAL A 411 -9.71 -22.51 18.91
N THR A 412 -10.34 -21.39 18.55
CA THR A 412 -11.77 -21.16 18.85
C THR A 412 -12.68 -22.16 18.15
N SER A 413 -12.42 -22.45 16.86
CA SER A 413 -13.14 -23.50 16.14
C SER A 413 -12.88 -24.90 16.70
N PHE A 414 -11.70 -25.17 17.26
CA PHE A 414 -11.46 -26.41 18.01
C PHE A 414 -12.30 -26.51 19.28
N PHE A 415 -12.41 -25.43 20.05
CA PHE A 415 -13.21 -25.40 21.28
C PHE A 415 -14.70 -25.68 21.02
N GLU A 416 -15.28 -25.12 19.97
CA GLU A 416 -16.68 -25.42 19.59
C GLU A 416 -16.90 -26.88 19.25
N LYS A 417 -15.94 -27.47 18.53
CA LYS A 417 -16.00 -28.87 18.10
C LYS A 417 -15.88 -29.85 19.29
N ILE A 418 -15.09 -29.50 20.30
CA ILE A 418 -14.91 -30.29 21.52
C ILE A 418 -16.15 -30.19 22.43
N ASN A 419 -16.66 -28.97 22.66
CA ASN A 419 -17.77 -28.75 23.60
C ASN A 419 -19.14 -29.08 23.02
N LYS A 420 -19.26 -29.35 21.71
CA LYS A 420 -20.54 -29.59 21.00
C LYS A 420 -21.59 -28.49 21.21
N THR A 421 -21.18 -27.32 21.69
CA THR A 421 -22.04 -26.15 21.89
C THR A 421 -21.79 -25.17 20.76
N LYS A 422 -22.74 -25.05 19.84
CA LYS A 422 -22.74 -23.96 18.87
C LYS A 422 -23.35 -22.74 19.53
N SER A 423 -22.57 -21.68 19.69
CA SER A 423 -23.05 -20.42 20.24
C SER A 423 -22.76 -19.29 19.26
N SER A 424 -23.78 -18.47 18.99
CA SER A 424 -23.63 -17.28 18.14
C SER A 424 -22.60 -16.28 18.69
N LEU A 425 -22.37 -16.26 20.01
CA LEU A 425 -21.37 -15.40 20.64
C LEU A 425 -19.93 -15.82 20.30
N LEU A 426 -19.64 -17.11 20.18
CA LEU A 426 -18.29 -17.60 19.85
C LEU A 426 -17.89 -17.21 18.42
N ASP A 427 -18.79 -17.32 17.44
CA ASP A 427 -18.56 -16.84 16.06
C ASP A 427 -18.19 -15.35 16.00
N ILE A 428 -18.90 -14.54 16.80
CA ILE A 428 -18.68 -13.09 16.90
C ILE A 428 -17.30 -12.84 17.53
N ILE A 429 -17.00 -13.47 18.66
CA ILE A 429 -15.71 -13.35 19.35
C ILE A 429 -14.56 -13.77 18.42
N GLN A 430 -14.71 -14.87 17.68
CA GLN A 430 -13.73 -15.36 16.73
C GLN A 430 -13.47 -14.32 15.61
N SER A 431 -14.52 -13.68 15.11
CA SER A 431 -14.42 -12.64 14.07
C SER A 431 -13.72 -11.39 14.58
N PHE A 432 -14.01 -10.96 15.82
CA PHE A 432 -13.30 -9.85 16.46
C PHE A 432 -11.84 -10.19 16.76
N LEU A 433 -11.55 -11.40 17.22
CA LEU A 433 -10.20 -11.87 17.50
C LEU A 433 -9.36 -11.94 16.22
N LEU A 434 -9.91 -12.49 15.14
CA LEU A 434 -9.27 -12.46 13.83
C LEU A 434 -9.02 -11.03 13.38
N LYS A 435 -10.04 -10.16 13.44
CA LYS A 435 -9.89 -8.76 13.04
C LYS A 435 -8.78 -8.06 13.82
N PHE A 436 -8.72 -8.29 15.13
CA PHE A 436 -7.69 -7.73 16.00
C PHE A 436 -6.28 -8.18 15.59
N MET A 437 -6.08 -9.49 15.39
CA MET A 437 -4.77 -10.03 14.99
C MET A 437 -4.35 -9.57 13.59
N VAL A 438 -5.28 -9.51 12.65
CA VAL A 438 -5.02 -9.04 11.28
C VAL A 438 -4.70 -7.54 11.28
N ASN A 439 -5.30 -6.72 12.16
CA ASN A 439 -4.97 -5.30 12.29
C ASN A 439 -3.54 -5.05 12.83
N LEU A 440 -2.90 -6.03 13.48
CA LEU A 440 -1.49 -5.93 13.90
C LEU A 440 -0.51 -6.23 12.76
N LEU A 441 -0.98 -6.93 11.72
CA LEU A 441 -0.14 -7.43 10.64
C LEU A 441 0.56 -6.33 9.81
N PRO A 442 -0.08 -5.21 9.44
CA PRO A 442 0.57 -4.15 8.68
C PRO A 442 1.80 -3.58 9.39
N MET A 443 1.77 -3.45 10.72
CA MET A 443 2.91 -2.98 11.50
C MET A 443 4.11 -3.95 11.36
N ILE A 444 3.86 -5.25 11.48
CA ILE A 444 4.90 -6.27 11.36
C ILE A 444 5.45 -6.34 9.92
N VAL A 445 4.55 -6.34 8.93
CA VAL A 445 4.94 -6.44 7.52
C VAL A 445 5.68 -5.19 7.05
N THR A 446 5.24 -3.99 7.42
CA THR A 446 5.92 -2.75 7.04
C THR A 446 7.31 -2.65 7.68
N ALA A 447 7.48 -3.13 8.92
CA ALA A 447 8.78 -3.27 9.57
C ALA A 447 9.67 -4.30 8.84
N ALA A 448 9.13 -5.46 8.49
CA ALA A 448 9.86 -6.48 7.73
C ALA A 448 10.27 -5.99 6.33
N VAL A 449 9.40 -5.25 5.63
CA VAL A 449 9.72 -4.65 4.32
C VAL A 449 10.73 -3.51 4.47
N ALA A 450 10.70 -2.75 5.57
CA ALA A 450 11.72 -1.74 5.86
C ALA A 450 13.11 -2.36 6.05
N PHE A 451 13.21 -3.56 6.64
CA PHE A 451 14.46 -4.31 6.77
C PHE A 451 15.14 -4.62 5.43
N LEU A 452 14.37 -4.73 4.34
CA LEU A 452 14.89 -4.91 2.98
C LEU A 452 15.70 -3.71 2.45
N ARG A 453 15.67 -2.55 3.13
CA ARG A 453 16.37 -1.30 2.77
C ARG A 453 16.23 -0.96 1.29
N SER A 454 14.99 -0.74 0.85
CA SER A 454 14.73 -0.19 -0.48
C SER A 454 15.16 1.27 -0.52
N TRP A 455 15.87 1.66 -1.58
CA TRP A 455 16.41 3.01 -1.76
C TRP A 455 15.41 3.99 -2.39
N THR A 456 14.22 3.53 -2.79
CA THR A 456 13.10 4.41 -3.14
C THR A 456 11.85 4.09 -2.31
N LYS A 457 11.08 5.14 -1.96
CA LYS A 457 9.80 5.04 -1.25
C LYS A 457 8.79 4.24 -2.07
N SER A 458 8.69 4.51 -3.36
CA SER A 458 7.81 3.80 -4.30
C SER A 458 8.15 2.31 -4.40
N SER A 459 9.45 1.94 -4.40
CA SER A 459 9.83 0.53 -4.37
C SER A 459 9.54 -0.11 -3.02
N LYS A 460 9.65 0.62 -1.90
CA LYS A 460 9.24 0.15 -0.58
C LYS A 460 7.74 -0.14 -0.58
N GLN A 461 6.92 0.83 -0.97
CA GLN A 461 5.45 0.68 -1.03
C GLN A 461 4.99 -0.43 -1.97
N LYS A 462 5.60 -0.57 -3.16
CA LYS A 462 5.29 -1.69 -4.06
C LYS A 462 5.53 -3.05 -3.39
N LYS A 463 6.63 -3.19 -2.65
CA LYS A 463 6.93 -4.42 -1.90
C LYS A 463 5.98 -4.59 -0.71
N THR A 464 5.61 -3.50 -0.05
CA THR A 464 4.61 -3.51 1.03
C THR A 464 3.27 -4.03 0.52
N ILE A 465 2.76 -3.54 -0.63
CA ILE A 465 1.51 -4.04 -1.22
C ILE A 465 1.58 -5.56 -1.40
N ILE A 466 2.61 -6.04 -2.10
CA ILE A 466 2.71 -7.46 -2.47
C ILE A 466 2.86 -8.33 -1.22
N ALA A 467 3.78 -7.97 -0.32
CA ALA A 467 4.02 -8.74 0.90
C ALA A 467 2.77 -8.75 1.80
N LEU A 468 2.19 -7.57 2.08
CA LEU A 468 1.03 -7.46 2.96
C LEU A 468 -0.19 -8.16 2.36
N PHE A 469 -0.46 -7.99 1.07
CA PHE A 469 -1.58 -8.67 0.41
C PHE A 469 -1.45 -10.20 0.47
N ILE A 470 -0.27 -10.74 0.13
CA ILE A 470 -0.04 -12.19 0.18
C ILE A 470 -0.20 -12.70 1.63
N THR A 471 0.43 -12.03 2.59
CA THR A 471 0.35 -12.41 4.01
C THR A 471 -1.09 -12.32 4.55
N LEU A 472 -1.85 -11.28 4.19
CA LEU A 472 -3.27 -11.13 4.53
C LEU A 472 -4.12 -12.23 3.89
N LEU A 473 -3.92 -12.53 2.61
CA LEU A 473 -4.66 -13.57 1.89
C LEU A 473 -4.39 -14.96 2.50
N PHE A 474 -3.15 -15.25 2.87
CA PHE A 474 -2.81 -16.50 3.56
C PHE A 474 -3.47 -16.58 4.95
N ALA A 475 -3.41 -15.51 5.75
CA ALA A 475 -3.95 -15.51 7.11
C ALA A 475 -5.48 -15.50 7.17
N VAL A 476 -6.15 -14.80 6.25
CA VAL A 476 -7.61 -14.61 6.28
C VAL A 476 -8.33 -15.66 5.44
N LEU A 477 -7.81 -16.06 4.28
CA LEU A 477 -8.54 -16.94 3.35
C LEU A 477 -8.03 -18.39 3.40
N ILE A 478 -6.72 -18.57 3.18
CA ILE A 478 -6.14 -19.91 2.92
C ILE A 478 -6.00 -20.72 4.21
N LEU A 479 -5.34 -20.17 5.23
CA LEU A 479 -5.03 -20.92 6.46
C LEU A 479 -6.26 -21.31 7.29
N PRO A 480 -7.31 -20.46 7.45
CA PRO A 480 -8.53 -20.89 8.13
C PRO A 480 -9.23 -22.04 7.39
N SER A 481 -9.24 -21.98 6.05
CA SER A 481 -9.84 -23.02 5.21
C SER A 481 -9.08 -24.34 5.25
N LEU A 482 -7.73 -24.32 5.28
CA LEU A 482 -6.87 -25.52 5.33
C LEU A 482 -6.64 -26.06 6.76
N GLY A 483 -6.62 -25.21 7.78
CA GLY A 483 -6.26 -25.62 9.14
C GLY A 483 -7.29 -26.55 9.80
N LEU A 484 -8.57 -26.37 9.47
CA LEU A 484 -9.65 -27.23 9.96
C LEU A 484 -9.61 -28.63 9.33
N THR A 485 -9.12 -28.71 8.09
CA THR A 485 -9.01 -29.95 7.31
C THR A 485 -7.92 -30.86 7.86
N ALA A 486 -6.78 -30.27 8.22
CA ALA A 486 -5.64 -30.99 8.79
C ALA A 486 -6.00 -31.71 10.10
N TYR A 487 -6.85 -31.11 10.94
CA TYR A 487 -7.33 -31.77 12.16
C TYR A 487 -8.34 -32.89 11.89
N ASP A 488 -9.27 -32.69 10.95
CA ASP A 488 -10.23 -33.73 10.60
C ASP A 488 -9.56 -34.97 10.01
N PHE A 489 -8.44 -34.78 9.32
CA PHE A 489 -7.55 -35.84 8.86
C PHE A 489 -6.82 -36.53 10.02
N LEU A 490 -6.32 -35.77 11.00
CA LEU A 490 -5.58 -36.33 12.14
C LEU A 490 -6.49 -37.07 13.14
N SER A 491 -7.75 -36.65 13.27
CA SER A 491 -8.65 -37.12 14.34
C SER A 491 -9.42 -38.40 14.06
N LYS A 492 -9.48 -38.92 12.81
CA LYS A 492 -10.10 -40.23 12.49
C LYS A 492 -9.71 -40.74 11.10
N SER A 493 -9.28 -42.00 11.00
CA SER A 493 -9.06 -42.76 9.76
C SER A 493 -10.39 -43.23 9.12
N VAL A 494 -11.26 -42.31 8.72
CA VAL A 494 -12.56 -42.61 8.11
C VAL A 494 -12.69 -41.87 6.79
N ASN A 495 -13.18 -42.58 5.75
CA ASN A 495 -13.34 -42.17 4.35
C ASN A 495 -13.19 -40.66 4.06
N ILE A 496 -12.04 -40.34 3.47
CA ILE A 496 -11.59 -39.00 3.05
C ILE A 496 -12.68 -38.27 2.25
N GLN A 497 -13.41 -38.97 1.38
CA GLN A 497 -14.34 -38.37 0.43
C GLN A 497 -15.59 -37.74 1.08
N SER A 498 -16.25 -38.46 1.99
CA SER A 498 -17.49 -38.00 2.65
C SER A 498 -17.27 -36.84 3.64
N LYS A 499 -16.03 -36.66 4.13
CA LYS A 499 -15.69 -35.65 5.14
C LYS A 499 -15.08 -34.38 4.54
N MET A 500 -14.45 -34.48 3.35
CA MET A 500 -14.08 -33.32 2.51
C MET A 500 -15.32 -32.57 2.02
N HIS A 501 -16.47 -33.26 1.86
CA HIS A 501 -17.78 -32.64 1.61
C HIS A 501 -18.18 -31.64 2.73
N CYS A 502 -17.76 -31.93 3.98
CA CYS A 502 -18.01 -31.08 5.14
C CYS A 502 -17.00 -29.90 5.28
N MET A 503 -15.92 -29.92 4.49
CA MET A 503 -14.75 -29.03 4.63
C MET A 503 -14.97 -27.62 4.07
N PHE A 504 -15.84 -27.52 3.06
CA PHE A 504 -16.38 -26.24 2.54
C PHE A 504 -17.81 -25.97 3.02
N THR A 505 -18.28 -26.76 4.00
CA THR A 505 -19.62 -26.58 4.56
C THR A 505 -19.72 -25.24 5.27
N MET A 506 -20.89 -24.61 5.08
CA MET A 506 -21.51 -23.43 5.70
C MET A 506 -20.80 -22.75 6.89
N VAL A 507 -20.19 -23.50 7.82
CA VAL A 507 -19.50 -22.98 9.01
C VAL A 507 -18.36 -22.01 8.66
N ASN A 508 -17.51 -22.34 7.67
CA ASN A 508 -16.43 -21.44 7.25
C ASN A 508 -16.96 -20.17 6.58
N ASN A 509 -18.05 -20.28 5.82
CA ASN A 509 -18.63 -19.15 5.08
C ASN A 509 -19.30 -18.13 6.01
N VAL A 510 -19.91 -18.57 7.11
CA VAL A 510 -20.48 -17.69 8.14
C VAL A 510 -19.38 -16.87 8.83
N LEU A 511 -18.23 -17.48 9.14
CA LEU A 511 -17.06 -16.79 9.69
C LEU A 511 -16.57 -15.68 8.76
N PHE A 512 -16.47 -15.92 7.45
CA PHE A 512 -16.04 -14.91 6.49
C PHE A 512 -17.04 -13.76 6.35
N VAL A 513 -18.34 -14.04 6.35
CA VAL A 513 -19.39 -13.00 6.35
C VAL A 513 -19.30 -12.16 7.61
N ASN A 514 -19.17 -12.79 8.77
CA ASN A 514 -19.01 -12.10 10.04
C ASN A 514 -17.74 -11.25 10.08
N TYR A 515 -16.63 -11.74 9.53
CA TYR A 515 -15.39 -10.98 9.36
C TYR A 515 -15.56 -9.76 8.45
N VAL A 516 -16.29 -9.89 7.34
CA VAL A 516 -16.58 -8.77 6.43
C VAL A 516 -17.46 -7.73 7.12
N ILE A 517 -18.47 -8.13 7.89
CA ILE A 517 -19.32 -7.23 8.68
C ILE A 517 -18.48 -6.45 9.71
N VAL A 518 -17.65 -7.15 10.51
CA VAL A 518 -16.76 -6.51 11.48
C VAL A 518 -15.78 -5.54 10.79
N SER A 519 -15.26 -5.91 9.62
CA SER A 519 -14.38 -5.05 8.84
C SER A 519 -15.09 -3.83 8.23
N ALA A 520 -16.35 -3.98 7.79
CA ALA A 520 -17.20 -2.92 7.24
C ALA A 520 -17.49 -1.83 8.25
N PHE A 521 -17.93 -2.22 9.44
CA PHE A 521 -18.38 -1.26 10.45
C PHE A 521 -17.28 -0.91 11.44
N THR A 522 -16.84 -1.88 12.25
CA THR A 522 -15.79 -1.64 13.25
C THR A 522 -14.48 -1.22 12.57
N GLY A 523 -14.05 -1.90 11.50
CA GLY A 523 -12.83 -1.55 10.77
C GLY A 523 -12.81 -0.10 10.27
N THR A 524 -13.83 0.31 9.50
CA THR A 524 -13.89 1.68 8.95
C THR A 524 -14.14 2.73 10.02
N GLY A 525 -14.90 2.41 11.08
CA GLY A 525 -15.12 3.30 12.22
C GLY A 525 -13.83 3.60 13.00
N LEU A 526 -13.01 2.58 13.26
CA LEU A 526 -11.70 2.75 13.91
C LEU A 526 -10.71 3.54 13.05
N GLU A 527 -10.75 3.36 11.72
CA GLU A 527 -9.95 4.13 10.76
C GLU A 527 -10.36 5.60 10.69
N LEU A 528 -11.67 5.88 10.75
CA LEU A 528 -12.19 7.25 10.80
C LEU A 528 -11.74 7.97 12.09
N LEU A 529 -11.78 7.27 13.23
CA LEU A 529 -11.27 7.77 14.50
C LEU A 529 -9.73 7.78 14.59
N ARG A 530 -9.05 7.15 13.64
CA ARG A 530 -7.58 7.01 13.60
C ARG A 530 -6.99 6.39 14.87
N ILE A 531 -7.66 5.39 15.44
CA ILE A 531 -7.25 4.82 16.73
C ILE A 531 -5.84 4.25 16.68
N SER A 532 -5.41 3.67 15.55
CA SER A 532 -4.02 3.20 15.39
C SER A 532 -2.98 4.32 15.52
N GLU A 533 -3.27 5.50 14.99
CA GLU A 533 -2.38 6.67 15.11
C GLU A 533 -2.43 7.28 16.51
N LEU A 534 -3.63 7.37 17.09
CA LEU A 534 -3.80 7.84 18.47
C LEU A 534 -3.07 6.95 19.47
N LEU A 535 -3.08 5.63 19.29
CA LEU A 535 -2.35 4.69 20.14
C LEU A 535 -0.83 4.87 20.01
N LYS A 536 -0.30 5.10 18.80
CA LYS A 536 1.14 5.41 18.61
C LYS A 536 1.52 6.70 19.32
N LEU A 537 0.68 7.74 19.21
CA LEU A 537 0.89 9.01 19.88
C LEU A 537 0.80 8.86 21.40
N LEU A 538 -0.18 8.12 21.91
CA LEU A 538 -0.33 7.85 23.34
C LEU A 538 0.88 7.07 23.88
N TRP A 539 1.33 6.04 23.16
CA TRP A 539 2.51 5.28 23.54
C TRP A 539 3.77 6.15 23.61
N ARG A 540 3.98 7.02 22.60
CA ARG A 540 5.08 8.00 22.60
C ARG A 540 4.93 8.99 23.76
N TYR A 541 3.73 9.45 24.04
CA TYR A 541 3.45 10.38 25.12
C TYR A 541 3.77 9.77 26.51
N LEU A 542 3.38 8.51 26.73
CA LEU A 542 3.65 7.76 27.96
C LEU A 542 5.14 7.44 28.14
N THR A 543 5.86 7.18 27.05
CA THR A 543 7.29 6.85 27.10
C THR A 543 8.20 8.08 27.24
N ILE A 544 7.69 9.29 26.97
CA ILE A 544 8.48 10.52 27.02
C ILE A 544 8.23 11.27 28.33
N ARG A 545 9.29 11.33 29.13
CA ARG A 545 9.27 11.91 30.49
C ARG A 545 9.51 13.42 30.52
N SER A 546 10.16 14.01 29.50
CA SER A 546 10.50 15.45 29.45
C SER A 546 9.47 16.27 28.67
N ILE A 547 9.09 17.43 29.20
CA ILE A 547 8.11 18.38 28.63
C ILE A 547 8.63 18.99 27.31
N ALA A 548 9.91 19.37 27.26
CA ALA A 548 10.57 19.88 26.03
C ALA A 548 10.60 18.84 24.90
N LYS A 549 10.64 17.56 25.28
CA LYS A 549 10.59 16.44 24.33
C LYS A 549 9.16 16.12 23.85
N ARG A 550 8.12 16.71 24.45
CA ARG A 550 6.72 16.55 24.04
C ARG A 550 6.28 17.63 23.05
N SER A 551 6.69 18.88 23.25
CA SER A 551 6.40 20.00 22.33
C SER A 551 6.99 19.75 20.93
N THR A 552 8.25 19.31 20.88
CA THR A 552 8.96 18.85 19.67
C THR A 552 8.20 17.80 18.85
N LEU A 553 7.53 16.83 19.49
CA LEU A 553 6.83 15.76 18.75
C LEU A 553 5.64 16.27 17.93
N ARG A 554 4.96 17.33 18.41
CA ARG A 554 3.72 17.83 17.83
C ARG A 554 3.95 18.50 16.48
N GLU A 555 5.16 19.00 16.23
CA GLU A 555 5.55 19.75 15.04
C GLU A 555 6.13 18.85 13.94
N TYR A 556 6.76 17.73 14.30
CA TYR A 556 7.38 16.80 13.34
C TYR A 556 6.46 15.68 12.82
N ASP A 557 5.34 15.37 13.47
CA ASP A 557 4.45 14.26 13.08
C ASP A 557 3.50 14.64 11.92
N THR A 558 4.06 15.10 10.80
CA THR A 558 3.31 15.21 9.53
C THR A 558 3.26 13.85 8.83
N ILE A 559 2.06 13.25 8.77
CA ILE A 559 1.86 11.88 8.32
C ILE A 559 1.62 11.84 6.81
N GLU A 560 2.43 11.05 6.09
CA GLU A 560 2.21 10.71 4.68
C GLU A 560 1.15 9.60 4.57
N PHE A 561 0.33 9.64 3.52
CA PHE A 561 -0.60 8.55 3.25
C PHE A 561 0.14 7.32 2.69
N ASP A 562 0.09 6.21 3.42
CA ASP A 562 0.69 4.94 3.02
C ASP A 562 -0.22 4.18 2.03
N PHE A 563 -0.18 4.59 0.76
CA PHE A 563 -0.91 3.95 -0.33
C PHE A 563 -0.74 2.42 -0.35
N GLY A 564 0.50 1.96 -0.09
CA GLY A 564 0.81 0.54 -0.19
C GLY A 564 0.09 -0.35 0.83
N GLU A 565 -0.11 0.15 2.04
CA GLU A 565 -0.88 -0.57 3.07
C GLU A 565 -2.37 -0.59 2.73
N GLN A 566 -2.90 0.58 2.35
CA GLN A 566 -4.32 0.76 2.10
C GLN A 566 -4.81 -0.02 0.86
N TYR A 567 -4.00 -0.09 -0.20
CA TYR A 567 -4.28 -0.97 -1.34
C TYR A 567 -4.38 -2.45 -0.94
N ALA A 568 -3.45 -2.94 -0.12
CA ALA A 568 -3.41 -4.36 0.26
C ALA A 568 -4.64 -4.76 1.09
N TRP A 569 -5.08 -3.90 2.02
CA TRP A 569 -6.29 -4.12 2.82
C TRP A 569 -7.55 -4.22 1.98
N ILE A 570 -7.75 -3.24 1.08
CA ILE A 570 -8.91 -3.20 0.19
C ILE A 570 -8.91 -4.42 -0.73
N LEU A 571 -7.76 -4.75 -1.32
CA LEU A 571 -7.63 -5.90 -2.20
C LEU A 571 -7.86 -7.23 -1.46
N CYS A 572 -7.44 -7.35 -0.20
CA CYS A 572 -7.69 -8.55 0.60
C CYS A 572 -9.20 -8.76 0.83
N LEU A 573 -9.90 -7.73 1.33
CA LEU A 573 -11.35 -7.84 1.55
C LEU A 573 -12.13 -8.02 0.25
N PHE A 574 -11.72 -7.33 -0.82
CA PHE A 574 -12.21 -7.58 -2.16
C PHE A 574 -12.02 -9.05 -2.56
N SER A 575 -10.84 -9.64 -2.30
CA SER A 575 -10.57 -11.05 -2.61
C SER A 575 -11.50 -12.00 -1.87
N VAL A 576 -11.72 -11.78 -0.57
CA VAL A 576 -12.63 -12.60 0.23
C VAL A 576 -14.06 -12.53 -0.33
N VAL A 577 -14.57 -11.32 -0.59
CA VAL A 577 -15.93 -11.13 -1.12
C VAL A 577 -16.08 -11.80 -2.48
N ILE A 578 -15.14 -11.60 -3.39
CA ILE A 578 -15.20 -12.13 -4.75
C ILE A 578 -15.16 -13.66 -4.75
N THR A 579 -14.23 -14.24 -4.00
CA THR A 579 -14.03 -15.69 -3.89
C THR A 579 -15.32 -16.41 -3.46
N TYR A 580 -16.00 -15.89 -2.41
CA TYR A 580 -17.19 -16.53 -1.86
C TYR A 580 -18.51 -16.01 -2.41
N SER A 581 -18.52 -14.95 -3.23
CA SER A 581 -19.77 -14.35 -3.72
C SER A 581 -20.68 -15.30 -4.48
N ILE A 582 -20.11 -16.26 -5.22
CA ILE A 582 -20.89 -17.25 -5.97
C ILE A 582 -21.42 -18.34 -5.03
N LEU A 583 -20.59 -18.82 -4.10
CA LEU A 583 -20.94 -19.86 -3.14
C LEU A 583 -21.95 -19.38 -2.09
N PHE A 584 -21.80 -18.13 -1.64
CA PHE A 584 -22.57 -17.49 -0.59
C PHE A 584 -22.96 -16.05 -0.99
N PRO A 585 -24.04 -15.86 -1.78
CA PRO A 585 -24.42 -14.56 -2.35
C PRO A 585 -24.51 -13.39 -1.35
N ILE A 586 -24.94 -13.66 -0.11
CA ILE A 586 -25.14 -12.64 0.94
C ILE A 586 -23.84 -11.86 1.25
N ILE A 587 -22.65 -12.48 1.10
CA ILE A 587 -21.37 -11.79 1.36
C ILE A 587 -21.17 -10.56 0.47
N SER A 588 -21.74 -10.57 -0.74
CA SER A 588 -21.61 -9.48 -1.71
C SER A 588 -22.31 -8.20 -1.26
N ILE A 589 -23.40 -8.31 -0.48
CA ILE A 589 -24.13 -7.16 0.08
C ILE A 589 -23.22 -6.41 1.05
N PHE A 590 -22.67 -7.13 2.04
CA PHE A 590 -21.77 -6.55 3.03
C PHE A 590 -20.43 -6.11 2.44
N GLY A 591 -19.95 -6.81 1.40
CA GLY A 591 -18.76 -6.41 0.64
C GLY A 591 -18.93 -5.08 -0.10
N CYS A 592 -20.09 -4.86 -0.73
CA CYS A 592 -20.42 -3.57 -1.34
C CYS A 592 -20.49 -2.45 -0.29
N LEU A 593 -21.14 -2.73 0.84
CA LEU A 593 -21.24 -1.78 1.94
C LEU A 593 -19.85 -1.42 2.51
N TYR A 594 -18.94 -2.40 2.69
CA TYR A 594 -17.57 -2.15 3.10
C TYR A 594 -16.85 -1.17 2.17
N ILE A 595 -16.85 -1.42 0.85
CA ILE A 595 -16.07 -0.59 -0.08
C ILE A 595 -16.62 0.84 -0.19
N ILE A 596 -17.94 1.02 -0.04
CA ILE A 596 -18.58 2.33 0.00
C ILE A 596 -18.15 3.08 1.26
N LEU A 597 -18.29 2.47 2.45
CA LEU A 597 -17.87 3.06 3.71
C LEU A 597 -16.37 3.40 3.68
N LYS A 598 -15.55 2.48 3.18
CA LYS A 598 -14.09 2.67 3.04
C LYS A 598 -13.76 3.83 2.11
N TYR A 599 -14.41 3.94 0.95
CA TYR A 599 -14.25 5.09 0.06
C TYR A 599 -14.62 6.41 0.75
N CYS A 600 -15.70 6.41 1.54
CA CYS A 600 -16.12 7.60 2.25
C CYS A 600 -15.09 8.05 3.29
N VAL A 601 -14.62 7.12 4.13
CA VAL A 601 -13.63 7.36 5.19
C VAL A 601 -12.30 7.79 4.60
N ASP A 602 -11.80 7.10 3.56
CA ASP A 602 -10.52 7.44 2.94
C ASP A 602 -10.54 8.80 2.26
N ARG A 603 -11.64 9.14 1.57
CA ARG A 603 -11.79 10.45 0.94
C ARG A 603 -11.73 11.58 1.96
N TYR A 604 -12.39 11.41 3.10
CA TYR A 604 -12.33 12.37 4.20
C TYR A 604 -10.92 12.46 4.78
N ASN A 605 -10.34 11.31 5.13
CA ASN A 605 -9.04 11.26 5.79
C ASN A 605 -7.92 11.82 4.90
N LEU A 606 -7.91 11.48 3.60
CA LEU A 606 -6.95 12.00 2.62
C LEU A 606 -6.94 13.52 2.58
N TYR A 607 -8.11 14.16 2.58
CA TYR A 607 -8.19 15.60 2.46
C TYR A 607 -7.80 16.33 3.75
N PHE A 608 -8.24 15.88 4.93
CA PHE A 608 -8.05 16.63 6.17
C PHE A 608 -6.76 16.35 6.92
N ILE A 609 -6.26 15.12 6.83
CA ILE A 609 -5.20 14.64 7.72
C ILE A 609 -3.87 14.52 7.01
N TYR A 610 -3.86 13.95 5.81
CA TYR A 610 -2.63 13.56 5.16
C TYR A 610 -2.04 14.69 4.33
N ARG A 611 -0.71 14.78 4.36
CA ARG A 611 0.03 15.66 3.46
C ARG A 611 0.14 15.05 2.07
N LYS A 612 0.46 15.89 1.09
CA LYS A 612 0.78 15.46 -0.27
C LYS A 612 1.91 14.42 -0.23
N SER A 613 1.63 13.25 -0.79
CA SER A 613 2.58 12.14 -0.88
C SER A 613 2.77 11.77 -2.35
N TYR A 614 4.02 11.58 -2.76
CA TYR A 614 4.37 11.20 -4.12
C TYR A 614 4.61 9.71 -4.20
N VAL A 615 3.99 9.06 -5.19
CA VAL A 615 4.18 7.63 -5.48
C VAL A 615 4.30 7.38 -6.97
N HIS A 616 5.32 6.60 -7.35
CA HIS A 616 5.48 6.21 -8.74
C HIS A 616 4.32 5.30 -9.21
N LYS A 617 3.83 5.54 -10.43
CA LYS A 617 2.66 4.86 -11.04
C LYS A 617 2.70 3.33 -11.04
N THR A 618 3.91 2.76 -10.99
CA THR A 618 4.09 1.31 -10.85
C THR A 618 3.43 0.73 -9.60
N VAL A 619 3.21 1.53 -8.56
CA VAL A 619 2.52 1.11 -7.34
C VAL A 619 1.04 0.89 -7.63
N HIS A 620 0.37 1.86 -8.25
CA HIS A 620 -1.02 1.74 -8.74
C HIS A 620 -1.19 0.57 -9.72
N LEU A 621 -0.23 0.41 -10.64
CA LEU A 621 -0.24 -0.71 -11.57
C LEU A 621 -0.07 -2.07 -10.86
N SER A 622 0.73 -2.12 -9.78
CA SER A 622 0.88 -3.36 -9.02
C SER A 622 -0.43 -3.76 -8.33
N ALA A 623 -1.15 -2.79 -7.74
CA ALA A 623 -2.48 -3.03 -7.18
C ALA A 623 -3.48 -3.53 -8.24
N THR A 624 -3.43 -2.94 -9.44
CA THR A 624 -4.24 -3.35 -10.60
C THR A 624 -3.96 -4.81 -11.01
N ASN A 625 -2.68 -5.20 -11.09
CA ASN A 625 -2.31 -6.57 -11.42
C ASN A 625 -2.73 -7.57 -10.33
N LEU A 626 -2.63 -7.19 -9.06
CA LEU A 626 -3.12 -8.01 -7.95
C LEU A 626 -4.65 -8.20 -8.03
N MET A 627 -5.41 -7.15 -8.35
CA MET A 627 -6.85 -7.25 -8.58
C MET A 627 -7.21 -8.25 -9.68
N ALA A 628 -6.44 -8.26 -10.78
CA ALA A 628 -6.61 -9.21 -11.87
C ALA A 628 -6.43 -10.66 -11.37
N LEU A 629 -5.36 -10.91 -10.60
CA LEU A 629 -5.10 -12.22 -9.98
C LEU A 629 -6.18 -12.62 -8.98
N THR A 630 -6.65 -11.69 -8.16
CA THR A 630 -7.76 -11.94 -7.23
C THR A 630 -9.02 -12.39 -7.95
N SER A 631 -9.29 -11.82 -9.12
CA SER A 631 -10.50 -12.14 -9.89
C SER A 631 -10.51 -13.59 -10.40
N THR A 632 -9.38 -14.32 -10.34
CA THR A 632 -9.34 -15.74 -10.71
C THR A 632 -9.73 -16.69 -9.58
N LEU A 633 -9.73 -16.23 -8.33
CA LEU A 633 -10.04 -17.05 -7.15
C LEU A 633 -11.44 -17.70 -7.17
N PRO A 634 -12.53 -17.03 -7.62
CA PRO A 634 -13.85 -17.66 -7.68
C PRO A 634 -13.89 -18.90 -8.58
N GLN A 635 -13.12 -18.89 -9.68
CA GLN A 635 -13.08 -20.03 -10.61
C GLN A 635 -12.35 -21.22 -9.99
N PHE A 636 -11.33 -20.98 -9.17
CA PHE A 636 -10.71 -22.05 -8.37
C PHE A 636 -11.73 -22.67 -7.40
N CYS A 637 -12.49 -21.85 -6.67
CA CYS A 637 -13.49 -22.34 -5.73
C CYS A 637 -14.63 -23.09 -6.40
N ILE A 638 -15.11 -22.63 -7.57
CA ILE A 638 -16.13 -23.37 -8.33
C ILE A 638 -15.57 -24.67 -8.87
N LEU A 639 -14.33 -24.69 -9.40
CA LEU A 639 -13.71 -25.92 -9.88
C LEU A 639 -13.64 -26.96 -8.75
N GLU A 640 -13.15 -26.55 -7.59
CA GLU A 640 -13.07 -27.39 -6.40
C GLU A 640 -14.46 -27.88 -5.96
N PHE A 641 -15.47 -27.00 -5.93
CA PHE A 641 -16.85 -27.40 -5.65
C PHE A 641 -17.38 -28.42 -6.67
N THR A 642 -17.16 -28.20 -7.97
CA THR A 642 -17.59 -29.13 -9.02
C THR A 642 -16.87 -30.49 -8.92
N LEU A 643 -15.58 -30.50 -8.56
CA LEU A 643 -14.81 -31.73 -8.36
C LEU A 643 -15.45 -32.57 -7.24
N LEU A 644 -15.76 -31.95 -6.11
CA LEU A 644 -16.41 -32.62 -4.98
C LEU A 644 -17.75 -33.24 -5.38
N VAL A 645 -18.62 -32.47 -6.05
CA VAL A 645 -19.95 -32.97 -6.41
C VAL A 645 -19.89 -34.06 -7.49
N THR A 646 -18.95 -34.00 -8.44
CA THR A 646 -18.75 -35.08 -9.43
C THR A 646 -18.23 -36.37 -8.81
N SER A 647 -17.42 -36.27 -7.74
CA SER A 647 -16.87 -37.44 -7.04
C SER A 647 -17.94 -38.28 -6.34
N ASP A 648 -19.09 -37.67 -6.00
CA ASP A 648 -20.21 -38.33 -5.33
C ASP A 648 -21.25 -38.91 -6.33
N ASN A 649 -20.90 -39.04 -7.62
CA ASN A 649 -21.73 -39.63 -8.71
C ASN A 649 -23.09 -38.92 -8.97
N HIS A 650 -23.29 -37.70 -8.47
CA HIS A 650 -24.55 -36.97 -8.59
C HIS A 650 -24.66 -36.06 -9.82
N LEU A 651 -23.56 -35.76 -10.53
CA LEU A 651 -23.56 -34.88 -11.72
C LEU A 651 -22.73 -35.43 -12.89
N PRO A 652 -23.08 -35.09 -14.14
CA PRO A 652 -22.29 -35.45 -15.31
C PRO A 652 -20.92 -34.75 -15.30
N PRO A 653 -19.83 -35.44 -15.72
CA PRO A 653 -18.47 -34.92 -15.65
C PRO A 653 -18.24 -33.69 -16.56
N HIS A 654 -19.15 -33.41 -17.49
CA HIS A 654 -19.07 -32.27 -18.41
C HIS A 654 -19.03 -30.90 -17.70
N VAL A 655 -19.72 -30.74 -16.56
CA VAL A 655 -19.70 -29.48 -15.79
C VAL A 655 -18.30 -29.21 -15.23
N PHE A 656 -17.62 -30.25 -14.76
CA PHE A 656 -16.26 -30.16 -14.25
C PHE A 656 -15.26 -29.79 -15.36
N TYR A 657 -15.37 -30.42 -16.54
CA TYR A 657 -14.52 -30.04 -17.66
C TYR A 657 -14.75 -28.61 -18.12
N TYR A 658 -16.00 -28.12 -18.08
CA TYR A 658 -16.32 -26.74 -18.37
C TYR A 658 -15.74 -25.76 -17.33
N SER A 659 -15.86 -26.05 -16.04
CA SER A 659 -15.25 -25.22 -14.98
C SER A 659 -13.73 -25.18 -15.09
N LEU A 660 -13.09 -26.31 -15.44
CA LEU A 660 -11.66 -26.39 -15.71
C LEU A 660 -11.26 -25.54 -16.92
N ALA A 661 -12.02 -25.62 -18.02
CA ALA A 661 -11.76 -24.82 -19.22
C ALA A 661 -11.86 -23.30 -18.93
N VAL A 662 -12.87 -22.88 -18.17
CA VAL A 662 -13.03 -21.48 -17.74
C VAL A 662 -11.87 -21.04 -16.84
N LEU A 663 -11.40 -21.90 -15.92
CA LEU A 663 -10.24 -21.60 -15.09
C LEU A 663 -8.97 -21.43 -15.92
N VAL A 664 -8.68 -22.34 -16.85
CA VAL A 664 -7.50 -22.25 -17.74
C VAL A 664 -7.56 -20.98 -18.59
N LEU A 665 -8.73 -20.65 -19.13
CA LEU A 665 -8.94 -19.37 -19.84
C LEU A 665 -8.66 -18.18 -18.91
N SER A 666 -9.13 -18.22 -17.67
CA SER A 666 -8.91 -17.12 -16.71
C SER A 666 -7.46 -16.89 -16.33
N LEU A 667 -6.71 -17.97 -16.14
CA LEU A 667 -5.29 -17.92 -15.83
C LEU A 667 -4.49 -17.43 -17.04
N THR A 668 -4.77 -17.95 -18.23
CA THR A 668 -4.08 -17.51 -19.46
C THR A 668 -4.33 -16.04 -19.74
N VAL A 669 -5.56 -15.55 -19.58
CA VAL A 669 -5.88 -14.12 -19.74
C VAL A 669 -5.19 -13.28 -18.67
N SER A 670 -5.28 -13.66 -17.39
CA SER A 670 -4.64 -12.91 -16.30
C SER A 670 -3.11 -12.85 -16.44
N ILE A 671 -2.46 -13.97 -16.79
CA ILE A 671 -1.02 -14.02 -17.06
C ILE A 671 -0.70 -13.19 -18.30
N SER A 672 -1.49 -13.27 -19.36
CA SER A 672 -1.30 -12.46 -20.58
C SER A 672 -1.42 -10.96 -20.30
N ILE A 673 -2.35 -10.55 -19.43
CA ILE A 673 -2.50 -9.15 -19.03
C ILE A 673 -1.30 -8.70 -18.19
N ILE A 674 -0.87 -9.50 -17.21
CA ILE A 674 0.31 -9.18 -16.39
C ILE A 674 1.56 -9.10 -17.27
N ALA A 675 1.72 -10.08 -18.17
CA ALA A 675 2.78 -10.08 -19.17
C ALA A 675 2.68 -8.85 -20.05
N TRP A 676 1.49 -8.50 -20.57
CA TRP A 676 1.28 -7.31 -21.39
C TRP A 676 1.62 -6.03 -20.64
N PHE A 677 1.25 -5.88 -19.37
CA PHE A 677 1.63 -4.72 -18.57
C PHE A 677 3.14 -4.67 -18.31
N TYR A 678 3.76 -5.81 -18.00
CA TYR A 678 5.20 -5.93 -17.82
C TYR A 678 5.96 -5.61 -19.12
N PHE A 679 5.47 -6.14 -20.25
CA PHE A 679 6.01 -5.93 -21.57
C PHE A 679 5.77 -4.50 -22.04
N LYS A 680 4.58 -3.91 -21.90
CA LYS A 680 4.27 -2.52 -22.26
C LYS A 680 5.11 -1.53 -21.44
N GLN A 681 5.40 -1.85 -20.18
CA GLN A 681 6.37 -1.10 -19.38
C GLN A 681 7.78 -1.11 -20.02
N GLN A 682 8.15 -2.14 -20.77
CA GLN A 682 9.39 -2.21 -21.55
C GLN A 682 9.25 -1.80 -23.04
N GLN A 683 8.06 -1.95 -23.63
CA GLN A 683 7.78 -1.91 -25.08
C GLN A 683 7.22 -0.57 -25.56
N VAL A 684 6.67 0.32 -24.73
CA VAL A 684 6.33 1.70 -25.19
C VAL A 684 7.58 2.45 -25.65
N ILE A 685 8.76 1.99 -25.23
CA ILE A 685 10.07 2.47 -25.69
C ILE A 685 10.46 1.82 -27.04
N MET A 686 10.03 0.59 -27.31
CA MET A 686 10.41 -0.19 -28.51
C MET A 686 9.40 -0.09 -29.66
N PHE A 687 8.10 -0.02 -29.38
CA PHE A 687 7.01 -0.10 -30.37
C PHE A 687 6.71 1.24 -31.03
N VAL A 688 6.71 2.35 -30.27
CA VAL A 688 6.54 3.70 -30.84
C VAL A 688 7.70 4.03 -31.78
N ASN A 689 8.93 3.62 -31.46
CA ASN A 689 10.09 3.83 -32.33
C ASN A 689 10.12 2.90 -33.56
N ARG A 690 9.44 1.74 -33.52
CA ARG A 690 9.31 0.84 -34.69
C ARG A 690 8.30 1.35 -35.73
N LEU A 691 7.32 2.14 -35.31
CA LEU A 691 6.31 2.71 -36.20
C LEU A 691 6.70 4.09 -36.73
N THR A 692 7.47 4.88 -35.99
CA THR A 692 7.92 6.22 -36.46
C THR A 692 9.20 6.16 -37.29
N ASN A 693 10.08 5.18 -37.04
CA ASN A 693 11.29 5.00 -37.83
C ASN A 693 11.18 3.68 -38.58
N GLY A 694 10.61 3.74 -39.79
CA GLY A 694 10.91 2.73 -40.81
C GLY A 694 12.42 2.50 -40.87
N CYS A 695 12.84 1.29 -41.23
CA CYS A 695 14.23 0.87 -41.29
C CYS A 695 15.12 1.84 -42.10
N CYS A 696 15.54 2.94 -41.50
CA CYS A 696 16.61 3.77 -41.99
C CYS A 696 17.89 3.20 -41.40
N CYS A 697 18.49 2.28 -42.16
CA CYS A 697 19.94 2.26 -42.27
C CYS A 697 20.35 3.70 -42.64
N VAL A 698 20.71 4.51 -41.64
CA VAL A 698 21.38 5.79 -41.89
C VAL A 698 22.71 5.42 -42.53
N SER A 699 22.74 5.53 -43.86
CA SER A 699 23.97 5.63 -44.63
C SER A 699 24.78 6.78 -44.06
N GLU A 700 26.05 6.51 -43.77
CA GLU A 700 27.06 7.46 -43.33
C GLU A 700 26.97 8.78 -44.14
N PRO A 701 27.10 9.96 -43.50
CA PRO A 701 27.45 11.14 -44.26
C PRO A 701 28.85 10.91 -44.84
N LYS A 702 28.93 10.75 -46.16
CA LYS A 702 30.19 10.78 -46.90
C LYS A 702 30.93 12.05 -46.48
N LEU A 703 32.02 11.91 -45.73
CA LEU A 703 33.01 12.96 -45.62
C LEU A 703 33.51 13.25 -47.04
N SER A 704 33.23 14.46 -47.52
CA SER A 704 33.89 15.02 -48.69
C SER A 704 35.39 15.00 -48.43
N SER A 705 36.10 14.21 -49.23
CA SER A 705 37.54 14.14 -49.31
C SER A 705 38.12 15.49 -49.72
N THR A 706 38.53 16.30 -48.74
CA THR A 706 39.57 17.30 -48.97
C THR A 706 40.91 16.59 -48.91
N GLN A 707 41.56 16.55 -50.08
CA GLN A 707 42.90 16.02 -50.32
C GLN A 707 43.92 16.61 -49.32
N CYS A 708 44.55 15.76 -48.52
CA CYS A 708 45.88 16.04 -47.97
C CYS A 708 46.87 15.20 -48.76
N ASN A 709 47.57 15.85 -49.70
CA ASN A 709 48.73 15.30 -50.38
C ASN A 709 49.85 15.11 -49.34
N TYR A 710 50.17 13.86 -49.00
CA TYR A 710 51.46 13.51 -48.42
C TYR A 710 52.40 13.13 -49.56
N GLY A 711 53.43 13.95 -49.76
CA GLY A 711 54.56 13.64 -50.64
C GLY A 711 55.27 12.39 -50.14
N SER A 712 55.41 11.42 -51.04
CA SER A 712 56.25 10.24 -50.89
C SER A 712 57.73 10.63 -50.89
N ILE A 713 58.41 10.36 -49.79
CA ILE A 713 59.87 10.19 -49.76
C ILE A 713 60.14 8.78 -50.27
N SER A 714 60.80 8.71 -51.42
CA SER A 714 61.37 7.51 -52.03
C SER A 714 62.47 6.91 -51.16
N ASN A 715 62.50 5.59 -51.03
CA ASN A 715 63.75 4.84 -50.89
C ASN A 715 63.69 3.65 -51.85
N SER A 716 64.83 3.39 -52.49
CA SER A 716 65.15 2.36 -53.49
C SER A 716 64.41 1.04 -53.36
#